data_AF-A0A958JZ08-F1
#
_entry.id   AF-A0A958JZ08-F1
#
_cell.length_a   1.000
_cell.length_b   1.000
_cell.length_c   1.000
_cell.angle_alpha   90.00
_cell.angle_beta   90.00
_cell.angle_gamma   90.00
#
_symmetry.space_group_name_H-M   'P 1'
#
loop_
_entity.id
_entity.type
_entity.pdbx_description
1 polymer ?
#
loop_
_entity_poly.entity_id
_entity_poly.type
_entity_poly.pdbx_seq_one_letter_code
_entity_poly.pdbx_strand_id
1 'polypeptide(L)'
;SGAPMRLEEKAFQRDPKAIIQTGPGLPKWNWNSFHFSWSGPVASNDTFSLYLIGPTLNLLLSLLRAALFALFCFMVLRRAKREFSLILFCLLLPLIPSRATAQSFPESVLLQELEERVDRERCTKDCSSIEELHVKVDGGNVHLQVLVSARGHSSFPLPGPVEQLFPHQILLDGKPHNQTRRDKNNILWVRIPKGKHSLDVLGSLGKENAINLQFLTPPLFIDIQAPGWDVDGVSPWHTLTGSVQLSRKASSQQDSSLGSNTLQDQGTQLPEFYRVNRKLVLGLPWTIQTTVTRLGTSDRPVITRIPLLDGESVQSSQVKVEGDAALVSFSRGESTLTWDGELQERDSFSLTASSGTSFTETWEVACSPIWRCSPSGLAPFRSLKYGAQHYEWEPFPGENVSMHVTRPNATEGEAITIDSVDYSLRPGSRIIEGSIDLSIRASQGGNKSVELPAKSHLRQVMIDNVDHTSRYNGTKLHLPLPPGASTVHIEFSLNDPPGLRYQSPPLSIEGKYYNVNQSISVPKSKWLLFTSGPDWGPAVLFWAKLIVLIVGGILLGRLPHSPLSTKEWILLGLGLACLPLVVAAVPAVWLLLLDLKQRRQFSDTHSYNLTQIGLTLLSLASLAILYQAIKIGLLLQPNMLVRGNNSSSSILRWYSDSGADLLPSTTVYWLPSWTWNVVMILWSTWLVFALIRWLKAGFQALLQGGVWARTQTEDKQ
;
A
#
# COMPACT_ATOMS: atom_id res chain seq x y z
N SER A 1 -14.71 19.76 -25.97
CA SER A 1 -16.18 19.75 -25.78
C SER A 1 -16.54 18.40 -25.18
N GLY A 2 -16.79 18.36 -23.87
CA GLY A 2 -17.17 17.11 -23.19
C GLY A 2 -18.60 16.70 -23.60
N ALA A 3 -18.83 15.40 -23.76
CA ALA A 3 -20.19 14.88 -23.90
C ALA A 3 -21.05 15.37 -22.71
N PRO A 4 -22.34 15.69 -22.91
CA PRO A 4 -23.21 16.07 -21.81
C PRO A 4 -23.26 14.93 -20.79
N MET A 5 -22.75 15.19 -19.59
CA MET A 5 -22.85 14.27 -18.45
C MET A 5 -24.31 13.88 -18.23
N ARG A 6 -24.56 12.60 -17.93
CA ARG A 6 -25.92 12.14 -17.59
C ARG A 6 -26.40 12.93 -16.37
N LEU A 7 -27.70 13.23 -16.29
CA LEU A 7 -28.28 13.97 -15.15
C LEU A 7 -27.92 13.37 -13.79
N GLU A 8 -27.76 12.06 -13.71
CA GLU A 8 -27.33 11.37 -12.49
C GLU A 8 -25.88 11.69 -12.09
N GLU A 9 -24.98 11.92 -13.04
CA GLU A 9 -23.59 12.35 -12.77
C GLU A 9 -23.52 13.78 -12.23
N LYS A 10 -24.49 14.65 -12.57
CA LYS A 10 -24.57 16.01 -12.04
C LYS A 10 -24.82 16.04 -10.52
N ALA A 11 -25.47 15.01 -9.96
CA ALA A 11 -25.64 14.87 -8.51
C ALA A 11 -24.30 14.62 -7.77
N PHE A 12 -23.26 14.16 -8.48
CA PHE A 12 -21.97 13.76 -7.92
C PHE A 12 -20.86 14.80 -8.03
N GLN A 13 -21.16 16.01 -8.51
CA GLN A 13 -20.16 17.06 -8.51
C GLN A 13 -19.73 17.34 -7.08
N ARG A 14 -18.42 17.20 -6.81
CA ARG A 14 -17.84 17.67 -5.54
C ARG A 14 -17.86 19.19 -5.58
N ASP A 15 -18.34 19.81 -4.51
CA ASP A 15 -18.30 21.26 -4.39
C ASP A 15 -16.84 21.73 -4.52
N PRO A 16 -16.48 22.49 -5.56
CA PRO A 16 -15.11 22.96 -5.75
C PRO A 16 -14.64 23.91 -4.65
N LYS A 17 -15.56 24.47 -3.85
CA LYS A 17 -15.25 25.31 -2.69
C LYS A 17 -15.16 24.52 -1.38
N ALA A 18 -15.58 23.25 -1.35
CA ALA A 18 -15.52 22.46 -0.12
C ALA A 18 -14.06 22.17 0.27
N ILE A 19 -13.70 22.54 1.49
CA ILE A 19 -12.41 22.16 2.10
C ILE A 19 -12.58 20.74 2.65
N ILE A 20 -12.11 19.75 1.90
CA ILE A 20 -12.10 18.36 2.37
C ILE A 20 -10.96 18.22 3.36
N GLN A 21 -11.22 17.74 4.57
CA GLN A 21 -10.14 17.54 5.54
C GLN A 21 -9.21 16.42 5.08
N THR A 22 -7.90 16.67 5.16
CA THR A 22 -6.88 15.67 4.78
C THR A 22 -6.61 14.64 5.89
N GLY A 23 -7.06 14.94 7.12
CA GLY A 23 -6.88 14.09 8.31
C GLY A 23 -5.43 14.03 8.78
N PRO A 24 -5.12 13.43 9.95
CA PRO A 24 -3.73 13.28 10.40
C PRO A 24 -2.94 12.35 9.48
N GLY A 25 -1.61 12.48 9.49
CA GLY A 25 -0.73 11.53 8.84
C GLY A 25 -0.77 10.19 9.56
N LEU A 26 -0.88 9.10 8.79
CA LEU A 26 -0.92 7.74 9.35
C LEU A 26 0.51 7.27 9.67
N PRO A 27 0.75 6.61 10.82
CA PRO A 27 2.07 6.10 11.16
C PRO A 27 2.53 5.03 10.16
N LYS A 28 3.77 5.14 9.70
CA LYS A 28 4.42 4.22 8.74
C LYS A 28 5.36 3.21 9.41
N TRP A 29 5.56 3.31 10.73
CA TRP A 29 6.44 2.39 11.45
C TRP A 29 5.82 1.02 11.61
N ASN A 30 6.67 -0.01 11.58
CA ASN A 30 6.31 -1.37 11.94
C ASN A 30 7.23 -1.83 13.06
N TRP A 31 6.67 -2.45 14.10
CA TRP A 31 7.40 -2.97 15.24
C TRP A 31 6.92 -4.38 15.61
N ASN A 32 7.12 -4.80 16.86
CA ASN A 32 6.61 -6.06 17.39
C ASN A 32 5.08 -6.09 17.32
N SER A 33 4.55 -7.08 16.60
CA SER A 33 3.14 -7.40 16.61
C SER A 33 2.84 -8.48 17.65
N PHE A 34 1.79 -8.25 18.44
CA PHE A 34 1.28 -9.23 19.40
C PHE A 34 -0.14 -9.60 18.98
N HIS A 35 -0.36 -10.88 18.68
CA HIS A 35 -1.67 -11.38 18.30
C HIS A 35 -2.41 -11.83 19.57
N PHE A 36 -3.56 -11.22 19.82
CA PHE A 36 -4.47 -11.63 20.88
C PHE A 36 -5.60 -12.44 20.26
N SER A 37 -5.84 -13.63 20.80
CA SER A 37 -6.96 -14.48 20.41
C SER A 37 -7.82 -14.76 21.63
N TRP A 38 -9.13 -14.78 21.41
CA TRP A 38 -10.13 -15.10 22.44
C TRP A 38 -10.90 -16.34 22.02
N SER A 39 -11.13 -17.23 22.96
CA SER A 39 -11.96 -18.43 22.77
C SER A 39 -13.41 -18.12 23.13
N GLY A 40 -14.14 -17.40 22.27
CA GLY A 40 -15.56 -17.09 22.49
C GLY A 40 -16.00 -15.69 22.05
N PRO A 41 -17.31 -15.42 22.04
CA PRO A 41 -17.84 -14.09 21.76
C PRO A 41 -17.44 -13.10 22.87
N VAL A 42 -16.94 -11.92 22.47
CA VAL A 42 -16.57 -10.80 23.37
C VAL A 42 -17.76 -9.87 23.51
N ALA A 43 -18.19 -9.59 24.74
CA ALA A 43 -19.29 -8.67 25.00
C ALA A 43 -18.81 -7.22 24.91
N SER A 44 -19.69 -6.28 24.57
CA SER A 44 -19.34 -4.86 24.38
C SER A 44 -18.80 -4.16 25.64
N ASN A 45 -19.02 -4.77 26.81
CA ASN A 45 -18.60 -4.30 28.12
C ASN A 45 -17.33 -4.99 28.65
N ASP A 46 -16.74 -5.93 27.91
CA ASP A 46 -15.50 -6.58 28.33
C ASP A 46 -14.32 -5.61 28.19
N THR A 47 -13.52 -5.49 29.26
CA THR A 47 -12.34 -4.62 29.29
C THR A 47 -11.06 -5.43 29.32
N PHE A 48 -10.03 -4.98 28.59
CA PHE A 48 -8.67 -5.52 28.69
C PHE A 48 -7.72 -4.45 29.24
N SER A 49 -6.76 -4.87 30.06
CA SER A 49 -5.70 -4.01 30.59
C SER A 49 -4.33 -4.50 30.13
N LEU A 50 -3.49 -3.59 29.64
CA LEU A 50 -2.12 -3.89 29.21
C LEU A 50 -1.11 -3.28 30.19
N TYR A 51 -0.26 -4.11 30.79
CA TYR A 51 0.82 -3.66 31.67
C TYR A 51 2.12 -3.53 30.88
N LEU A 52 2.58 -2.30 30.67
CA LEU A 52 3.83 -2.01 29.98
C LEU A 52 4.92 -1.67 30.99
N ILE A 53 6.07 -2.34 30.89
CA ILE A 53 7.25 -2.02 31.68
C ILE A 53 8.04 -0.94 30.94
N GLY A 54 8.17 0.23 31.55
CA GLY A 54 8.94 1.33 30.97
C GLY A 54 10.45 1.02 30.82
N PRO A 55 11.17 1.77 29.96
CA PRO A 55 12.58 1.49 29.66
C PRO A 55 13.50 1.48 30.89
N THR A 56 13.23 2.35 31.88
CA THR A 56 14.04 2.49 33.11
C THR A 56 13.94 1.26 34.01
N LEU A 57 12.72 0.75 34.23
CA LEU A 57 12.51 -0.45 35.04
C LEU A 57 13.09 -1.69 34.34
N ASN A 58 12.91 -1.81 33.02
CA ASN A 58 13.51 -2.89 32.26
C ASN A 58 15.05 -2.84 32.31
N LEU A 59 15.65 -1.64 32.28
CA LEU A 59 17.09 -1.45 32.47
C LEU A 59 17.55 -1.92 33.85
N LEU A 60 16.86 -1.52 34.93
CA LEU A 60 17.19 -1.95 36.30
C LEU A 60 17.10 -3.47 36.46
N LEU A 61 16.03 -4.10 35.97
CA LEU A 61 15.87 -5.56 36.00
C LEU A 61 16.96 -6.27 35.19
N SER A 62 17.32 -5.71 34.03
CA SER A 62 18.40 -6.24 33.19
C SER A 62 19.77 -6.14 33.87
N LEU A 63 20.07 -5.02 34.53
CA LEU A 63 21.30 -4.83 35.31
C LEU A 63 21.35 -5.80 36.51
N LEU A 64 20.23 -5.98 37.22
CA LEU A 64 20.13 -6.94 38.32
C LEU A 64 20.39 -8.37 37.83
N ARG A 65 19.76 -8.78 36.72
CA ARG A 65 19.98 -10.10 36.11
C ARG A 65 21.44 -10.32 35.72
N ALA A 66 22.08 -9.31 35.11
CA ALA A 66 23.50 -9.36 34.75
C ALA A 66 24.40 -9.47 35.98
N ALA A 67 24.12 -8.72 37.04
CA ALA A 67 24.87 -8.77 38.30
C ALA A 67 24.76 -10.13 38.99
N LEU A 68 23.54 -10.69 39.07
CA LEU A 68 23.31 -12.02 39.63
C LEU A 68 24.01 -13.12 38.83
N PHE A 69 23.99 -13.03 37.50
CA PHE A 69 24.70 -13.97 36.63
C PHE A 69 26.22 -13.87 36.80
N ALA A 70 26.77 -12.66 36.86
CA ALA A 70 28.19 -12.44 37.10
C ALA A 70 28.63 -12.99 38.47
N LEU A 71 27.82 -12.78 39.50
CA LEU A 71 28.03 -13.35 40.84
C LEU A 71 28.01 -14.88 40.81
N PHE A 72 27.03 -15.48 40.13
CA PHE A 72 26.95 -16.93 39.95
C PHE A 72 28.21 -17.49 39.29
N CYS A 73 28.64 -16.92 38.16
CA CYS A 73 29.87 -17.32 37.47
C CYS A 73 31.11 -17.18 38.36
N PHE A 74 31.23 -16.09 39.11
CA PHE A 74 32.34 -15.88 40.05
C PHE A 74 32.37 -16.95 41.16
N MET A 75 31.21 -17.31 41.73
CA MET A 75 31.12 -18.36 42.73
C MET A 75 31.49 -19.74 42.18
N VAL A 76 31.04 -20.06 40.96
CA VAL A 76 31.39 -21.32 40.27
C VAL A 76 32.89 -21.39 40.02
N LEU A 77 33.49 -20.34 39.46
CA LEU A 77 34.93 -20.28 39.19
C LEU A 77 35.78 -20.37 40.46
N ARG A 78 35.32 -19.78 41.57
CA ARG A 78 36.00 -19.89 42.87
C ARG A 78 35.94 -21.31 43.45
N ARG A 79 34.89 -22.07 43.16
CA ARG A 79 34.63 -23.40 43.74
C ARG A 79 35.02 -24.56 42.83
N ALA A 80 35.28 -24.30 41.54
CA ALA A 80 35.68 -25.30 40.56
C ALA A 80 36.99 -25.98 40.97
N LYS A 81 36.89 -27.23 41.45
CA LYS A 81 38.04 -28.13 41.62
C LYS A 81 38.04 -29.17 40.48
N ARG A 82 39.21 -29.28 39.83
CA ARG A 82 39.83 -30.51 39.29
C ARG A 82 39.30 -31.19 38.00
N GLU A 83 38.31 -30.69 37.28
CA GLU A 83 37.84 -31.32 36.01
C GLU A 83 38.31 -30.53 34.76
N PHE A 84 39.55 -30.78 34.30
CA PHE A 84 40.22 -30.03 33.22
C PHE A 84 39.77 -30.44 31.81
N SER A 85 39.38 -31.71 31.64
CA SER A 85 39.06 -32.28 30.32
C SER A 85 37.72 -31.76 29.77
N LEU A 86 36.72 -31.58 30.63
CA LEU A 86 35.40 -31.06 30.26
C LEU A 86 35.43 -29.56 29.93
N ILE A 87 36.21 -28.77 30.69
CA ILE A 87 36.34 -27.32 30.47
C ILE A 87 37.13 -27.04 29.19
N LEU A 88 38.23 -27.77 28.92
CA LEU A 88 39.01 -27.62 27.69
C LEU A 88 38.20 -28.05 26.45
N PHE A 89 37.40 -29.11 26.54
CA PHE A 89 36.55 -29.61 25.46
C PHE A 89 35.38 -28.67 25.14
N CYS A 90 34.66 -28.16 26.16
CA CYS A 90 33.58 -27.17 25.95
C CYS A 90 34.09 -25.81 25.42
N LEU A 91 35.36 -25.47 25.64
CA LEU A 91 35.94 -24.18 25.28
C LEU A 91 36.69 -24.21 23.93
N LEU A 92 37.03 -25.41 23.44
CA LEU A 92 37.45 -25.66 22.05
C LEU A 92 36.26 -25.83 21.09
N LEU A 93 35.06 -26.16 21.57
CA LEU A 93 33.84 -26.26 20.75
C LEU A 93 33.51 -25.00 19.88
N PRO A 94 33.68 -23.74 20.34
CA PRO A 94 33.41 -22.56 19.51
C PRO A 94 34.46 -22.28 18.41
N LEU A 95 35.56 -23.05 18.35
CA LEU A 95 36.50 -22.99 17.22
C LEU A 95 36.04 -23.82 16.01
N ILE A 96 34.97 -24.61 16.16
CA ILE A 96 34.30 -25.24 15.01
C ILE A 96 33.56 -24.11 14.26
N PRO A 97 33.89 -23.84 12.99
CA PRO A 97 33.25 -22.76 12.25
C PRO A 97 31.75 -23.04 12.15
N SER A 98 30.98 -22.31 12.95
CA SER A 98 29.53 -22.24 12.75
C SER A 98 29.34 -21.54 11.42
N ARG A 99 28.72 -22.20 10.43
CA ARG A 99 28.30 -21.51 9.22
C ARG A 99 27.39 -20.36 9.66
N ALA A 100 27.87 -19.13 9.51
CA ALA A 100 27.07 -17.95 9.73
C ALA A 100 25.96 -17.97 8.67
N THR A 101 24.74 -18.29 9.08
CA THR A 101 23.55 -18.07 8.27
C THR A 101 23.28 -16.57 8.26
N ALA A 102 23.98 -15.87 7.37
CA ALA A 102 23.50 -14.59 6.89
C ALA A 102 22.20 -14.89 6.13
N GLN A 103 21.10 -14.30 6.57
CA GLN A 103 19.83 -14.32 5.88
C GLN A 103 20.02 -13.53 4.57
N SER A 104 20.43 -14.22 3.52
CA SER A 104 20.50 -13.65 2.19
C SER A 104 19.09 -13.50 1.64
N PHE A 105 18.86 -12.32 1.07
CA PHE A 105 17.94 -11.98 -0.02
C PHE A 105 17.30 -13.19 -0.73
N PRO A 106 15.98 -13.15 -1.05
CA PRO A 106 15.14 -14.34 -1.18
C PRO A 106 15.68 -15.42 -2.12
N GLU A 107 15.51 -16.69 -1.69
CA GLU A 107 15.97 -17.88 -2.42
C GLU A 107 15.33 -17.98 -3.81
N SER A 108 16.08 -18.51 -4.77
CA SER A 108 15.61 -18.73 -6.16
C SER A 108 14.34 -19.56 -6.24
N VAL A 109 14.06 -20.38 -5.22
CA VAL A 109 12.83 -21.16 -5.08
C VAL A 109 11.59 -20.25 -4.98
N LEU A 110 11.68 -19.15 -4.24
CA LEU A 110 10.58 -18.18 -4.10
C LEU A 110 10.36 -17.42 -5.42
N LEU A 111 11.42 -17.11 -6.15
CA LEU A 111 11.32 -16.49 -7.48
C LEU A 111 10.68 -17.44 -8.50
N GLN A 112 11.06 -18.71 -8.49
CA GLN A 112 10.40 -19.74 -9.30
C GLN A 112 8.94 -19.95 -8.90
N GLU A 113 8.61 -19.94 -7.60
CA GLU A 113 7.22 -20.07 -7.14
C GLU A 113 6.36 -18.85 -7.53
N LEU A 114 6.94 -17.65 -7.55
CA LEU A 114 6.28 -16.43 -8.01
C LEU A 114 6.13 -16.40 -9.54
N GLU A 115 7.16 -16.80 -10.29
CA GLU A 115 7.08 -16.96 -11.76
C GLU A 115 6.02 -18.00 -12.15
N GLU A 116 6.00 -19.16 -11.47
CA GLU A 116 5.04 -20.23 -11.70
C GLU A 116 3.61 -19.89 -11.24
N ARG A 117 3.46 -18.94 -10.29
CA ARG A 117 2.15 -18.34 -9.93
C ARG A 117 1.67 -17.34 -10.97
N VAL A 118 2.57 -16.51 -11.50
CA VAL A 118 2.25 -15.53 -12.55
C VAL A 118 1.84 -16.24 -13.84
N ASP A 119 2.46 -17.38 -14.17
CA ASP A 119 2.07 -18.21 -15.34
C ASP A 119 0.74 -18.98 -15.16
N ARG A 120 0.25 -19.12 -13.91
CA ARG A 120 -1.02 -19.81 -13.60
C ARG A 120 -2.27 -18.92 -13.75
N GLU A 121 -2.14 -17.60 -13.84
CA GLU A 121 -3.26 -16.70 -14.15
C GLU A 121 -3.61 -16.75 -15.65
N ARG A 122 -4.22 -17.85 -16.09
CA ARG A 122 -4.87 -17.96 -17.41
C ARG A 122 -6.27 -17.35 -17.35
N CYS A 123 -6.46 -16.29 -18.14
CA CYS A 123 -7.70 -15.83 -18.78
C CYS A 123 -8.99 -16.04 -17.96
N THR A 124 -9.37 -15.03 -17.17
CA THR A 124 -10.54 -15.05 -16.27
C THR A 124 -11.76 -14.32 -16.83
N LYS A 125 -11.59 -13.52 -17.90
CA LYS A 125 -12.67 -12.82 -18.63
C LYS A 125 -12.37 -12.86 -20.14
N ASP A 126 -13.42 -13.09 -20.95
CA ASP A 126 -13.44 -13.02 -22.43
C ASP A 126 -12.39 -13.89 -23.16
N CYS A 127 -12.39 -15.20 -22.90
CA CYS A 127 -11.40 -16.14 -23.43
C CYS A 127 -11.72 -16.71 -24.83
N SER A 128 -12.74 -16.16 -25.48
CA SER A 128 -13.16 -16.50 -26.84
C SER A 128 -13.43 -15.22 -27.63
N SER A 129 -12.88 -15.14 -28.84
CA SER A 129 -13.14 -14.06 -29.80
C SER A 129 -13.83 -14.60 -31.04
N ILE A 130 -14.78 -13.84 -31.57
CA ILE A 130 -15.46 -14.17 -32.82
C ILE A 130 -14.72 -13.42 -33.93
N GLU A 131 -14.06 -14.17 -34.79
CA GLU A 131 -13.28 -13.60 -35.90
C GLU A 131 -14.25 -13.13 -37.00
N GLU A 132 -15.15 -14.01 -37.43
CA GLU A 132 -16.07 -13.77 -38.54
C GLU A 132 -17.46 -14.37 -38.25
N LEU A 133 -18.51 -13.66 -38.66
CA LEU A 133 -19.90 -14.12 -38.61
C LEU A 133 -20.60 -13.85 -39.95
N HIS A 134 -21.02 -14.91 -40.63
CA HIS A 134 -21.88 -14.82 -41.81
C HIS A 134 -23.30 -15.24 -41.44
N VAL A 135 -24.27 -14.38 -41.74
CA VAL A 135 -25.69 -14.61 -41.47
C VAL A 135 -26.42 -14.68 -42.79
N LYS A 136 -27.03 -15.83 -43.10
CA LYS A 136 -27.89 -16.00 -44.26
C LYS A 136 -29.32 -16.25 -43.82
N VAL A 137 -30.24 -15.40 -44.26
CA VAL A 137 -31.67 -15.52 -43.97
C VAL A 137 -32.42 -15.81 -45.26
N ASP A 138 -33.20 -16.88 -45.27
CA ASP A 138 -34.05 -17.26 -46.40
C ASP A 138 -35.49 -17.48 -45.91
N GLY A 139 -36.35 -16.50 -46.18
CA GLY A 139 -37.72 -16.46 -45.65
C GLY A 139 -37.73 -16.37 -44.12
N GLY A 140 -38.01 -17.51 -43.46
CA GLY A 140 -38.00 -17.67 -42.00
C GLY A 140 -36.87 -18.57 -41.48
N ASN A 141 -36.03 -19.14 -42.35
CA ASN A 141 -34.88 -19.95 -41.96
C ASN A 141 -33.63 -19.08 -41.89
N VAL A 142 -32.72 -19.42 -40.98
CA VAL A 142 -31.46 -18.70 -40.80
C VAL A 142 -30.32 -19.68 -40.59
N HIS A 143 -29.22 -19.40 -41.27
CA HIS A 143 -27.95 -20.10 -41.15
C HIS A 143 -26.89 -19.11 -40.71
N LEU A 144 -26.29 -19.37 -39.54
CA LEU A 144 -25.16 -18.64 -39.00
C LEU A 144 -23.90 -19.48 -39.18
N GLN A 145 -22.88 -18.92 -39.83
CA GLN A 145 -21.53 -19.50 -39.90
C GLN A 145 -20.59 -18.64 -39.08
N VAL A 146 -20.02 -19.20 -38.03
CA VAL A 146 -19.22 -18.46 -37.05
C VAL A 146 -17.82 -19.04 -36.97
N LEU A 147 -16.80 -18.21 -37.16
CA LEU A 147 -15.42 -18.56 -36.89
C LEU A 147 -15.04 -18.06 -35.49
N VAL A 148 -14.81 -18.98 -34.56
CA VAL A 148 -14.54 -18.66 -33.16
C VAL A 148 -13.18 -19.20 -32.71
N SER A 149 -12.42 -18.36 -32.02
CA SER A 149 -11.10 -18.70 -31.47
C SER A 149 -11.14 -18.63 -29.95
N ALA A 150 -10.69 -19.70 -29.27
CA ALA A 150 -10.69 -19.80 -27.81
C ALA A 150 -9.32 -20.17 -27.25
N ARG A 151 -8.82 -19.40 -26.27
CA ARG A 151 -7.52 -19.62 -25.62
C ARG A 151 -7.55 -20.75 -24.57
N GLY A 152 -8.75 -21.11 -24.11
CA GLY A 152 -9.04 -22.18 -23.14
C GLY A 152 -10.46 -22.74 -23.35
N HIS A 153 -10.97 -23.58 -22.42
CA HIS A 153 -12.38 -23.96 -22.45
C HIS A 153 -13.25 -22.72 -22.19
N SER A 154 -14.12 -22.38 -23.14
CA SER A 154 -14.94 -21.16 -23.11
C SER A 154 -16.36 -21.45 -23.58
N SER A 155 -17.21 -20.42 -23.60
CA SER A 155 -18.57 -20.51 -24.12
C SER A 155 -18.87 -19.30 -24.99
N PHE A 156 -19.48 -19.55 -26.14
CA PHE A 156 -19.91 -18.54 -27.10
C PHE A 156 -21.42 -18.26 -26.94
N PRO A 157 -21.84 -17.01 -26.73
CA PRO A 157 -23.25 -16.64 -26.74
C PRO A 157 -23.75 -16.49 -28.18
N LEU A 158 -24.80 -17.23 -28.55
CA LEU A 158 -25.49 -17.03 -29.82
C LEU A 158 -26.29 -15.72 -29.80
N PRO A 159 -26.48 -15.05 -30.96
CA PRO A 159 -27.38 -13.92 -31.04
C PRO A 159 -28.79 -14.31 -30.60
N GLY A 160 -29.44 -13.47 -29.79
CA GLY A 160 -30.69 -13.83 -29.12
C GLY A 160 -31.58 -12.64 -28.79
N PRO A 161 -32.71 -12.85 -28.11
CA PRO A 161 -33.10 -14.05 -27.35
C PRO A 161 -33.62 -15.23 -28.21
N VAL A 162 -33.70 -16.44 -27.64
CA VAL A 162 -34.16 -17.68 -28.31
C VAL A 162 -35.57 -17.56 -28.91
N GLU A 163 -36.41 -16.67 -28.38
CA GLU A 163 -37.75 -16.37 -28.91
C GLU A 163 -37.72 -15.71 -30.30
N GLN A 164 -36.59 -15.10 -30.65
CA GLN A 164 -36.37 -14.42 -31.92
C GLN A 164 -35.51 -15.24 -32.88
N LEU A 165 -34.60 -16.06 -32.33
CA LEU A 165 -33.77 -17.00 -33.06
C LEU A 165 -33.90 -18.40 -32.44
N PHE A 166 -34.60 -19.30 -33.12
CA PHE A 166 -34.80 -20.69 -32.70
C PHE A 166 -33.81 -21.62 -33.42
N PRO A 167 -32.67 -22.00 -32.80
CA PRO A 167 -31.74 -22.95 -33.40
C PRO A 167 -32.32 -24.37 -33.38
N HIS A 168 -32.33 -25.02 -34.55
CA HIS A 168 -32.71 -26.42 -34.72
C HIS A 168 -31.51 -27.36 -34.62
N GLN A 169 -30.36 -26.93 -35.14
CA GLN A 169 -29.15 -27.74 -35.19
C GLN A 169 -27.90 -26.87 -35.01
N ILE A 170 -26.97 -27.34 -34.19
CA ILE A 170 -25.67 -26.71 -33.95
C ILE A 170 -24.59 -27.73 -34.30
N LEU A 171 -23.68 -27.34 -35.18
CA LEU A 171 -22.56 -28.15 -35.64
C LEU A 171 -21.25 -27.45 -35.26
N LEU A 172 -20.35 -28.15 -34.58
CA LEU A 172 -19.00 -27.69 -34.28
C LEU A 172 -18.03 -28.51 -35.15
N ASP A 173 -17.26 -27.84 -36.01
CA ASP A 173 -16.37 -28.45 -37.00
C ASP A 173 -17.06 -29.56 -37.81
N GLY A 174 -18.31 -29.30 -38.22
CA GLY A 174 -19.14 -30.23 -39.00
C GLY A 174 -19.79 -31.38 -38.21
N LYS A 175 -19.61 -31.46 -36.89
CA LYS A 175 -20.20 -32.51 -36.04
C LYS A 175 -21.31 -31.96 -35.14
N PRO A 176 -22.43 -32.68 -34.93
CA PRO A 176 -23.48 -32.26 -34.00
C PRO A 176 -22.94 -31.96 -32.60
N HIS A 177 -23.27 -30.78 -32.07
CA HIS A 177 -22.76 -30.29 -30.79
C HIS A 177 -23.88 -29.83 -29.87
N ASN A 178 -24.12 -30.58 -28.80
CA ASN A 178 -25.29 -30.42 -27.94
C ASN A 178 -24.96 -29.78 -26.57
N GLN A 179 -23.70 -29.38 -26.34
CA GLN A 179 -23.27 -28.78 -25.08
C GLN A 179 -23.65 -27.30 -25.02
N THR A 180 -24.93 -27.05 -24.75
CA THR A 180 -25.52 -25.71 -24.71
C THR A 180 -26.17 -25.41 -23.36
N ARG A 181 -26.30 -24.11 -23.03
CA ARG A 181 -26.97 -23.64 -21.80
C ARG A 181 -27.70 -22.33 -22.09
N ARG A 182 -28.93 -22.17 -21.59
CA ARG A 182 -29.63 -20.87 -21.62
C ARG A 182 -29.32 -20.06 -20.35
N ASP A 183 -29.15 -18.76 -20.49
CA ASP A 183 -28.99 -17.85 -19.35
C ASP A 183 -30.33 -17.23 -18.91
N LYS A 184 -30.26 -16.29 -17.96
CA LYS A 184 -31.45 -15.61 -17.41
C LYS A 184 -32.15 -14.70 -18.41
N ASN A 185 -31.50 -14.33 -19.51
CA ASN A 185 -32.01 -13.43 -20.55
C ASN A 185 -32.50 -14.22 -21.78
N ASN A 186 -32.71 -15.54 -21.64
CA ASN A 186 -33.07 -16.45 -22.74
C ASN A 186 -32.06 -16.46 -23.91
N ILE A 187 -30.78 -16.19 -23.65
CA ILE A 187 -29.71 -16.29 -24.65
C ILE A 187 -29.07 -17.68 -24.56
N LEU A 188 -28.84 -18.31 -25.73
CA LEU A 188 -28.26 -19.66 -25.81
C LEU A 188 -26.74 -19.59 -25.90
N TRP A 189 -26.06 -20.19 -24.95
CA TRP A 189 -24.61 -20.33 -24.91
C TRP A 189 -24.18 -21.70 -25.40
N VAL A 190 -23.12 -21.76 -26.21
CA VAL A 190 -22.53 -22.98 -26.77
C VAL A 190 -21.11 -23.15 -26.25
N ARG A 191 -20.75 -24.32 -25.73
CA ARG A 191 -19.41 -24.59 -25.22
C ARG A 191 -18.39 -24.73 -26.35
N ILE A 192 -17.26 -24.02 -26.28
CA ILE A 192 -16.17 -24.06 -27.28
C ILE A 192 -14.88 -24.57 -26.61
N PRO A 193 -14.23 -25.62 -27.14
CA PRO A 193 -12.94 -26.09 -26.64
C PRO A 193 -11.80 -25.13 -27.03
N LYS A 194 -10.61 -25.35 -26.46
CA LYS A 194 -9.42 -24.53 -26.79
C LYS A 194 -9.01 -24.76 -28.24
N GLY A 195 -8.87 -23.69 -29.03
CA GLY A 195 -8.48 -23.76 -30.44
C GLY A 195 -9.31 -22.82 -31.32
N LYS A 196 -9.11 -22.92 -32.63
CA LYS A 196 -9.97 -22.30 -33.64
C LYS A 196 -11.01 -23.31 -34.09
N HIS A 197 -12.28 -22.91 -34.15
CA HIS A 197 -13.41 -23.77 -34.48
C HIS A 197 -14.39 -23.07 -35.43
N SER A 198 -14.99 -23.84 -36.33
CA SER A 198 -16.11 -23.40 -37.16
C SER A 198 -17.41 -23.87 -36.53
N LEU A 199 -18.32 -22.93 -36.26
CA LEU A 199 -19.63 -23.22 -35.69
C LEU A 199 -20.72 -22.87 -36.70
N ASP A 200 -21.46 -23.88 -37.15
CA ASP A 200 -22.61 -23.71 -38.03
C ASP A 200 -23.90 -23.87 -37.22
N VAL A 201 -24.77 -22.88 -37.27
CA VAL A 201 -26.05 -22.88 -36.56
C VAL A 201 -27.19 -22.71 -37.55
N LEU A 202 -28.04 -23.73 -37.63
CA LEU A 202 -29.24 -23.74 -38.46
C LEU A 202 -30.45 -23.52 -37.56
N GLY A 203 -31.25 -22.52 -37.87
CA GLY A 203 -32.39 -22.11 -37.06
C GLY A 203 -33.52 -21.50 -37.88
N SER A 204 -34.54 -21.02 -37.17
CA SER A 204 -35.60 -20.18 -37.72
C SER A 204 -35.74 -18.89 -36.94
N LEU A 205 -36.21 -17.85 -37.62
CA LEU A 205 -36.52 -16.56 -37.04
C LEU A 205 -37.97 -16.53 -36.51
N GLY A 206 -38.25 -15.64 -35.56
CA GLY A 206 -39.61 -15.38 -35.05
C GLY A 206 -40.60 -14.94 -36.15
N LYS A 207 -41.91 -15.03 -35.88
CA LYS A 207 -42.98 -14.69 -36.85
C LYS A 207 -43.29 -13.19 -36.93
N GLU A 208 -42.55 -12.35 -36.23
CA GLU A 208 -42.78 -10.90 -36.16
C GLU A 208 -42.33 -10.21 -37.46
N ASN A 209 -42.93 -9.04 -37.74
CA ASN A 209 -42.57 -8.24 -38.92
C ASN A 209 -41.23 -7.49 -38.73
N ALA A 210 -40.76 -7.37 -37.49
CA ALA A 210 -39.45 -6.82 -37.13
C ALA A 210 -38.83 -7.70 -36.03
N ILE A 211 -37.55 -8.05 -36.17
CA ILE A 211 -36.81 -8.95 -35.29
C ILE A 211 -35.52 -8.25 -34.85
N ASN A 212 -35.13 -8.35 -33.58
CA ASN A 212 -33.97 -7.64 -33.04
C ASN A 212 -32.96 -8.59 -32.38
N LEU A 213 -31.95 -9.00 -33.15
CA LEU A 213 -30.90 -9.90 -32.69
C LEU A 213 -29.87 -9.14 -31.83
N GLN A 214 -29.80 -9.48 -30.55
CA GLN A 214 -28.83 -8.93 -29.60
C GLN A 214 -27.54 -9.74 -29.58
N PHE A 215 -26.39 -9.05 -29.56
CA PHE A 215 -25.07 -9.65 -29.50
C PHE A 215 -24.40 -9.32 -28.16
N LEU A 216 -24.17 -10.33 -27.31
CA LEU A 216 -23.42 -10.15 -26.06
C LEU A 216 -21.92 -9.98 -26.29
N THR A 217 -21.42 -10.53 -27.40
CA THR A 217 -20.03 -10.38 -27.84
C THR A 217 -20.07 -10.02 -29.33
N PRO A 218 -19.67 -8.80 -29.73
CA PRO A 218 -19.69 -8.41 -31.12
C PRO A 218 -18.59 -9.17 -31.90
N PRO A 219 -18.89 -9.68 -33.11
CA PRO A 219 -17.89 -10.21 -34.01
C PRO A 219 -16.97 -9.10 -34.55
N LEU A 220 -15.72 -9.47 -34.85
CA LEU A 220 -14.77 -8.55 -35.49
C LEU A 220 -15.19 -8.21 -36.93
N PHE A 221 -15.85 -9.15 -37.61
CA PHE A 221 -16.42 -8.97 -38.95
C PHE A 221 -17.79 -9.64 -39.04
N ILE A 222 -18.79 -8.95 -39.61
CA ILE A 222 -20.13 -9.49 -39.87
C ILE A 222 -20.60 -9.22 -41.30
N ASP A 223 -21.13 -10.24 -41.95
CA ASP A 223 -21.83 -10.12 -43.24
C ASP A 223 -23.24 -10.72 -43.11
N ILE A 224 -24.26 -10.00 -43.60
CA ILE A 224 -25.66 -10.39 -43.49
C ILE A 224 -26.32 -10.38 -44.87
N GLN A 225 -26.73 -11.56 -45.31
CA GLN A 225 -27.48 -11.78 -46.56
C GLN A 225 -28.91 -12.17 -46.22
N ALA A 226 -29.83 -11.22 -46.27
CA ALA A 226 -31.23 -11.43 -45.93
C ALA A 226 -32.18 -10.94 -47.04
N PRO A 227 -32.31 -11.67 -48.16
CA PRO A 227 -33.31 -11.37 -49.19
C PRO A 227 -34.72 -11.29 -48.59
N GLY A 228 -35.45 -10.22 -48.89
CA GLY A 228 -36.80 -9.98 -48.35
C GLY A 228 -36.84 -9.27 -46.99
N TRP A 229 -35.68 -8.93 -46.41
CA TRP A 229 -35.56 -8.15 -45.19
C TRP A 229 -34.73 -6.87 -45.45
N ASP A 230 -35.06 -5.80 -44.75
CA ASP A 230 -34.18 -4.65 -44.52
C ASP A 230 -33.41 -4.90 -43.22
N VAL A 231 -32.11 -4.58 -43.26
CA VAL A 231 -31.15 -4.87 -42.18
C VAL A 231 -30.59 -3.56 -41.65
N ASP A 232 -30.89 -3.26 -40.39
CA ASP A 232 -30.37 -2.10 -39.67
C ASP A 232 -29.42 -2.55 -38.54
N GLY A 233 -28.40 -1.73 -38.26
CA GLY A 233 -27.43 -1.96 -37.16
C GLY A 233 -26.06 -2.49 -37.57
N VAL A 234 -25.81 -2.70 -38.88
CA VAL A 234 -24.49 -3.06 -39.43
C VAL A 234 -23.87 -1.83 -40.10
N SER A 235 -22.62 -1.49 -39.74
CA SER A 235 -21.91 -0.36 -40.34
C SER A 235 -21.38 -0.67 -41.75
N PRO A 236 -21.04 0.36 -42.57
CA PRO A 236 -20.42 0.15 -43.89
C PRO A 236 -19.11 -0.68 -43.85
N TRP A 237 -18.46 -0.73 -42.69
CA TRP A 237 -17.22 -1.47 -42.46
C TRP A 237 -17.44 -2.91 -41.96
N HIS A 238 -18.67 -3.44 -42.03
CA HIS A 238 -19.00 -4.80 -41.60
C HIS A 238 -18.72 -5.06 -40.10
N THR A 239 -18.97 -4.05 -39.26
CA THR A 239 -18.86 -4.13 -37.79
C THR A 239 -20.17 -3.74 -37.10
N LEU A 240 -20.37 -4.25 -35.87
CA LEU A 240 -21.61 -4.07 -35.09
C LEU A 240 -21.51 -3.00 -34.02
N THR A 241 -22.61 -2.27 -33.80
CA THR A 241 -22.74 -1.24 -32.74
C THR A 241 -23.72 -1.61 -31.61
N GLY A 242 -24.24 -2.84 -31.60
CA GLY A 242 -25.04 -3.38 -30.49
C GLY A 242 -25.97 -4.52 -30.88
N SER A 243 -27.05 -4.20 -31.61
CA SER A 243 -28.03 -5.17 -32.07
C SER A 243 -28.33 -5.01 -33.55
N VAL A 244 -28.81 -6.07 -34.20
CA VAL A 244 -29.23 -6.05 -35.60
C VAL A 244 -30.74 -6.16 -35.67
N GLN A 245 -31.37 -5.17 -36.30
CA GLN A 245 -32.80 -5.20 -36.57
C GLN A 245 -33.06 -5.67 -38.00
N LEU A 246 -33.90 -6.69 -38.14
CA LEU A 246 -34.39 -7.21 -39.42
C LEU A 246 -35.86 -6.83 -39.55
N SER A 247 -36.23 -6.03 -40.54
CA SER A 247 -37.64 -5.70 -40.86
C SER A 247 -38.05 -6.25 -42.22
N ARG A 248 -39.23 -6.88 -42.30
CA ARG A 248 -39.68 -7.52 -43.55
C ARG A 248 -39.97 -6.46 -44.62
N LYS A 249 -39.43 -6.64 -45.83
CA LYS A 249 -39.74 -5.78 -46.98
C LYS A 249 -41.20 -5.95 -47.36
N ALA A 250 -41.96 -4.86 -47.37
CA ALA A 250 -43.36 -4.88 -47.77
C ALA A 250 -43.46 -5.29 -49.26
N SER A 251 -44.13 -6.40 -49.54
CA SER A 251 -44.50 -6.79 -50.89
C SER A 251 -45.66 -5.92 -51.37
N SER A 252 -45.37 -4.95 -52.23
CA SER A 252 -46.37 -4.26 -53.03
C SER A 252 -46.89 -5.21 -54.11
N GLN A 253 -47.98 -5.92 -53.81
CA GLN A 253 -48.85 -6.50 -54.83
C GLN A 253 -50.30 -6.31 -54.41
N GLN A 254 -51.01 -5.56 -55.25
CA GLN A 254 -52.45 -5.44 -55.28
C GLN A 254 -53.06 -6.83 -55.39
N ASP A 255 -53.96 -7.16 -54.47
CA ASP A 255 -55.16 -7.90 -54.81
C ASP A 255 -56.35 -7.22 -54.15
N SER A 256 -57.20 -6.69 -55.04
CA SER A 256 -58.45 -6.04 -54.71
C SER A 256 -59.52 -7.12 -54.81
N SER A 257 -60.16 -7.48 -53.70
CA SER A 257 -61.61 -7.74 -53.62
C SER A 257 -61.99 -8.49 -52.33
N LEU A 258 -63.23 -8.22 -51.92
CA LEU A 258 -64.05 -8.93 -50.93
C LEU A 258 -63.91 -8.48 -49.47
N GLY A 259 -64.54 -7.33 -49.20
CA GLY A 259 -65.76 -7.31 -48.41
C GLY A 259 -65.63 -7.72 -46.94
N SER A 260 -65.61 -6.72 -46.07
CA SER A 260 -66.23 -6.85 -44.75
C SER A 260 -66.88 -5.53 -44.34
N ASN A 261 -68.21 -5.57 -44.31
CA ASN A 261 -69.01 -4.75 -43.44
C ASN A 261 -68.56 -5.00 -42.00
N THR A 262 -67.90 -4.02 -41.39
CA THR A 262 -67.95 -3.82 -39.94
C THR A 262 -68.09 -2.32 -39.71
N LEU A 263 -69.36 -1.94 -39.53
CA LEU A 263 -69.87 -0.97 -38.58
C LEU A 263 -68.96 0.24 -38.30
N GLN A 264 -69.48 1.41 -38.69
CA GLN A 264 -69.15 2.69 -38.10
C GLN A 264 -69.05 2.58 -36.58
N ASP A 265 -67.83 2.53 -36.07
CA ASP A 265 -67.53 2.91 -34.71
C ASP A 265 -67.21 4.40 -34.76
N GLN A 266 -68.25 5.24 -34.61
CA GLN A 266 -68.04 6.58 -34.06
C GLN A 266 -67.60 6.41 -32.61
N GLY A 267 -66.34 6.00 -32.44
CA GLY A 267 -65.69 5.93 -31.16
C GLY A 267 -65.62 7.33 -30.58
N THR A 268 -66.41 7.56 -29.54
CA THR A 268 -66.30 8.71 -28.64
C THR A 268 -64.82 8.95 -28.36
N GLN A 269 -64.28 10.06 -28.89
CA GLN A 269 -62.88 10.41 -28.74
C GLN A 269 -62.60 10.65 -27.26
N LEU A 270 -61.84 9.76 -26.64
CA LEU A 270 -61.35 9.95 -25.28
C LEU A 270 -60.36 11.12 -25.27
N PRO A 271 -60.46 12.05 -24.31
CA PRO A 271 -59.50 13.11 -24.16
C PRO A 271 -58.10 12.51 -23.97
N GLU A 272 -57.10 13.17 -24.56
CA GLU A 272 -55.72 12.72 -24.44
C GLU A 272 -55.22 12.83 -23.01
N PHE A 273 -54.49 11.80 -22.58
CA PHE A 273 -53.95 11.72 -21.24
C PHE A 273 -52.43 11.55 -21.29
N TYR A 274 -51.74 12.32 -20.46
CA TYR A 274 -50.28 12.36 -20.42
C TYR A 274 -49.74 11.87 -19.07
N ARG A 275 -48.50 11.38 -19.09
CA ARG A 275 -47.68 11.15 -17.89
C ARG A 275 -46.54 12.15 -17.90
N VAL A 276 -46.41 12.90 -16.82
CA VAL A 276 -45.36 13.90 -16.62
C VAL A 276 -44.41 13.37 -15.56
N ASN A 277 -43.19 13.01 -15.95
CA ASN A 277 -42.14 12.65 -15.01
C ASN A 277 -41.21 13.84 -14.79
N ARG A 278 -41.14 14.36 -13.56
CA ARG A 278 -40.20 15.41 -13.16
C ARG A 278 -39.06 14.80 -12.36
N LYS A 279 -37.86 14.83 -12.91
CA LYS A 279 -36.63 14.42 -12.23
C LYS A 279 -35.83 15.64 -11.82
N LEU A 280 -35.80 15.93 -10.53
CA LEU A 280 -35.03 17.01 -9.92
C LEU A 280 -33.71 16.45 -9.40
N VAL A 281 -32.61 17.08 -9.77
CA VAL A 281 -31.27 16.78 -9.27
C VAL A 281 -30.78 17.99 -8.49
N LEU A 282 -30.74 17.85 -7.18
CA LEU A 282 -30.24 18.89 -6.27
C LEU A 282 -28.70 18.77 -6.18
N GLY A 283 -28.02 19.29 -7.20
CA GLY A 283 -26.56 19.33 -7.33
C GLY A 283 -26.01 20.75 -7.24
N LEU A 284 -25.08 21.10 -8.13
CA LEU A 284 -24.59 22.46 -8.37
C LEU A 284 -24.47 22.69 -9.89
N PRO A 285 -25.38 23.42 -10.56
CA PRO A 285 -26.62 24.01 -10.05
C PRO A 285 -27.74 22.95 -9.87
N TRP A 286 -28.89 23.36 -9.31
CA TRP A 286 -30.08 22.52 -9.26
C TRP A 286 -30.73 22.42 -10.64
N THR A 287 -30.91 21.20 -11.13
CA THR A 287 -31.47 20.96 -12.47
C THR A 287 -32.74 20.14 -12.39
N ILE A 288 -33.68 20.41 -13.28
CA ILE A 288 -34.88 19.62 -13.47
C ILE A 288 -34.93 19.11 -14.91
N GLN A 289 -35.32 17.85 -15.06
CA GLN A 289 -35.69 17.28 -16.35
C GLN A 289 -37.14 16.87 -16.28
N THR A 290 -37.94 17.35 -17.23
CA THR A 290 -39.35 16.99 -17.33
C THR A 290 -39.57 16.22 -18.63
N THR A 291 -40.11 15.01 -18.49
CA THR A 291 -40.48 14.15 -19.61
C THR A 291 -41.98 13.99 -19.64
N VAL A 292 -42.59 14.32 -20.77
CA VAL A 292 -44.04 14.20 -20.99
C VAL A 292 -44.27 13.10 -22.01
N THR A 293 -44.95 12.04 -21.58
CA THR A 293 -45.30 10.88 -22.42
C THR A 293 -46.80 10.82 -22.64
N ARG A 294 -47.22 10.72 -23.90
CA ARG A 294 -48.61 10.50 -24.31
C ARG A 294 -48.95 9.01 -24.12
N LEU A 295 -50.01 8.71 -23.38
CA LEU A 295 -50.42 7.31 -23.10
C LEU A 295 -51.45 6.75 -24.11
N GLY A 296 -52.02 7.60 -24.97
CA GLY A 296 -52.98 7.19 -25.99
C GLY A 296 -52.34 6.66 -27.29
N THR A 297 -53.15 6.00 -28.12
CA THR A 297 -52.73 5.45 -29.44
C THR A 297 -52.85 6.43 -30.60
N SER A 298 -53.27 7.68 -30.33
CA SER A 298 -53.42 8.69 -31.36
C SER A 298 -52.06 9.12 -31.90
N ASP A 299 -51.96 9.21 -33.23
CA ASP A 299 -50.78 9.72 -33.94
C ASP A 299 -50.91 11.21 -34.27
N ARG A 300 -52.01 11.87 -33.90
CA ARG A 300 -52.30 13.25 -34.32
C ARG A 300 -51.40 14.26 -33.61
N PRO A 301 -51.00 15.35 -34.28
CA PRO A 301 -50.29 16.44 -33.64
C PRO A 301 -51.22 17.16 -32.64
N VAL A 302 -50.69 17.47 -31.46
CA VAL A 302 -51.44 18.09 -30.35
C VAL A 302 -50.52 19.03 -29.58
N ILE A 303 -51.09 20.06 -28.95
CA ILE A 303 -50.37 20.94 -28.04
C ILE A 303 -50.99 20.80 -26.66
N THR A 304 -50.16 20.55 -25.65
CA THR A 304 -50.58 20.47 -24.24
C THR A 304 -49.82 21.48 -23.38
N ARG A 305 -50.46 21.93 -22.31
CA ARG A 305 -49.92 22.93 -21.38
C ARG A 305 -49.54 22.23 -20.07
N ILE A 306 -48.25 22.23 -19.74
CA ILE A 306 -47.72 21.63 -18.51
C ILE A 306 -47.24 22.75 -17.57
N PRO A 307 -47.75 22.84 -16.33
CA PRO A 307 -47.32 23.86 -15.39
C PRO A 307 -45.84 23.68 -15.01
N LEU A 308 -45.11 24.79 -14.94
CA LEU A 308 -43.73 24.84 -14.46
C LEU A 308 -43.70 24.93 -12.93
N LEU A 309 -42.61 24.49 -12.31
CA LEU A 309 -42.39 24.70 -10.89
C LEU A 309 -42.04 26.18 -10.60
N ASP A 310 -42.34 26.63 -9.39
CA ASP A 310 -41.93 27.97 -8.95
C ASP A 310 -40.40 28.10 -8.96
N GLY A 311 -39.90 29.09 -9.70
CA GLY A 311 -38.46 29.31 -9.91
C GLY A 311 -37.80 28.38 -10.93
N GLU A 312 -38.56 27.61 -11.72
CA GLU A 312 -38.05 26.83 -12.86
C GLU A 312 -37.80 27.74 -14.08
N SER A 313 -36.62 27.62 -14.68
CA SER A 313 -36.25 28.26 -15.94
C SER A 313 -35.95 27.21 -17.00
N VAL A 314 -36.75 27.18 -18.08
CA VAL A 314 -36.59 26.21 -19.18
C VAL A 314 -35.39 26.60 -20.05
N GLN A 315 -34.46 25.66 -20.23
CA GLN A 315 -33.22 25.87 -20.99
C GLN A 315 -33.29 25.31 -22.43
N SER A 316 -34.33 24.52 -22.74
CA SER A 316 -34.51 23.90 -24.06
C SER A 316 -35.19 24.84 -25.06
N SER A 317 -34.66 24.91 -26.29
CA SER A 317 -35.28 25.64 -27.41
C SER A 317 -36.51 24.96 -28.01
N GLN A 318 -36.78 23.70 -27.63
CA GLN A 318 -37.87 22.88 -28.17
C GLN A 318 -39.23 23.17 -27.52
N VAL A 319 -39.25 23.87 -26.39
CA VAL A 319 -40.45 24.15 -25.60
C VAL A 319 -40.62 25.67 -25.47
N LYS A 320 -41.80 26.19 -25.82
CA LYS A 320 -42.14 27.60 -25.61
C LYS A 320 -42.78 27.77 -24.24
N VAL A 321 -42.39 28.80 -23.51
CA VAL A 321 -42.97 29.14 -22.20
C VAL A 321 -43.99 30.27 -22.39
N GLU A 322 -45.22 30.05 -21.92
CA GLU A 322 -46.28 31.06 -21.88
C GLU A 322 -46.85 31.18 -20.46
N GLY A 323 -46.52 32.29 -19.79
CA GLY A 323 -46.86 32.51 -18.38
C GLY A 323 -46.10 31.57 -17.46
N ASP A 324 -46.85 30.76 -16.70
CA ASP A 324 -46.38 29.77 -15.71
C ASP A 324 -46.35 28.33 -16.26
N ALA A 325 -46.44 28.16 -17.59
CA ALA A 325 -46.53 26.83 -18.19
C ALA A 325 -45.68 26.68 -19.45
N ALA A 326 -45.18 25.47 -19.64
CA ALA A 326 -44.57 25.00 -20.87
C ALA A 326 -45.63 24.54 -21.87
N LEU A 327 -45.58 25.08 -23.09
CA LEU A 327 -46.33 24.59 -24.23
C LEU A 327 -45.53 23.48 -24.93
N VAL A 328 -46.06 22.27 -24.83
CA VAL A 328 -45.48 21.06 -25.39
C VAL A 328 -46.25 20.69 -26.65
N SER A 329 -45.61 20.79 -27.81
CA SER A 329 -46.19 20.42 -29.10
C SER A 329 -45.67 19.06 -29.54
N PHE A 330 -46.57 18.08 -29.69
CA PHE A 330 -46.24 16.77 -30.24
C PHE A 330 -46.48 16.77 -31.76
N SER A 331 -45.49 16.33 -32.52
CA SER A 331 -45.63 16.08 -33.96
C SER A 331 -46.37 14.76 -34.23
N ARG A 332 -46.75 14.52 -35.49
CA ARG A 332 -47.39 13.24 -35.85
C ARG A 332 -46.46 12.07 -35.54
N GLY A 333 -46.96 11.08 -34.81
CA GLY A 333 -46.19 9.89 -34.39
C GLY A 333 -45.21 10.11 -33.23
N GLU A 334 -45.10 11.33 -32.70
CA GLU A 334 -44.27 11.64 -31.54
C GLU A 334 -45.06 11.41 -30.25
N SER A 335 -44.56 10.54 -29.37
CA SER A 335 -45.24 10.15 -28.13
C SER A 335 -44.56 10.65 -26.86
N THR A 336 -43.33 11.16 -26.94
CA THR A 336 -42.56 11.61 -25.77
C THR A 336 -41.77 12.87 -26.12
N LEU A 337 -41.83 13.87 -25.26
CA LEU A 337 -41.00 15.07 -25.34
C LEU A 337 -40.32 15.30 -23.99
N THR A 338 -39.03 15.67 -24.01
CA THR A 338 -38.24 15.95 -22.81
C THR A 338 -37.57 17.31 -22.92
N TRP A 339 -37.56 18.07 -21.81
CA TRP A 339 -36.76 19.27 -21.70
C TRP A 339 -36.01 19.32 -20.38
N ASP A 340 -34.91 20.06 -20.41
CA ASP A 340 -34.13 20.39 -19.23
C ASP A 340 -34.41 21.84 -18.81
N GLY A 341 -34.44 22.06 -17.50
CA GLY A 341 -34.54 23.35 -16.86
C GLY A 341 -33.59 23.47 -15.68
N GLU A 342 -33.43 24.70 -15.20
CA GLU A 342 -32.71 25.03 -13.98
C GLU A 342 -33.71 25.49 -12.93
N LEU A 343 -33.55 25.05 -11.69
CA LEU A 343 -34.39 25.45 -10.57
C LEU A 343 -33.60 26.37 -9.65
N GLN A 344 -34.16 27.51 -9.26
CA GLN A 344 -33.50 28.43 -8.35
C GLN A 344 -33.22 27.77 -6.98
N GLU A 345 -31.97 27.85 -6.49
CA GLU A 345 -31.59 27.33 -5.16
C GLU A 345 -32.31 28.09 -4.04
N ARG A 346 -33.01 27.38 -3.15
CA ARG A 346 -33.74 27.92 -1.99
C ARG A 346 -33.71 26.93 -0.82
N ASP A 347 -33.87 27.42 0.41
CA ASP A 347 -33.89 26.54 1.60
C ASP A 347 -35.13 25.63 1.67
N SER A 348 -36.17 25.97 0.91
CA SER A 348 -37.36 25.14 0.77
C SER A 348 -38.08 25.37 -0.55
N PHE A 349 -38.63 24.31 -1.12
CA PHE A 349 -39.54 24.37 -2.27
C PHE A 349 -40.70 23.38 -2.09
N SER A 350 -41.82 23.62 -2.76
CA SER A 350 -43.00 22.75 -2.73
C SER A 350 -43.30 22.20 -4.12
N LEU A 351 -43.51 20.89 -4.22
CA LEU A 351 -44.07 20.21 -5.38
C LEU A 351 -45.57 20.04 -5.13
N THR A 352 -46.41 20.53 -6.04
CA THR A 352 -47.87 20.41 -5.93
C THR A 352 -48.41 19.80 -7.21
N ALA A 353 -49.16 18.71 -7.09
CA ALA A 353 -49.72 18.00 -8.23
C ALA A 353 -50.86 18.83 -8.82
N SER A 354 -50.86 19.00 -10.15
CA SER A 354 -51.91 19.71 -10.86
C SER A 354 -53.29 19.10 -10.55
N SER A 355 -54.29 19.96 -10.34
CA SER A 355 -55.70 19.55 -10.15
C SER A 355 -56.42 19.22 -11.46
N GLY A 356 -55.74 19.40 -12.60
CA GLY A 356 -56.28 19.08 -13.92
C GLY A 356 -56.44 17.58 -14.17
N THR A 357 -57.37 17.20 -15.05
CA THR A 357 -57.67 15.79 -15.38
C THR A 357 -56.94 15.28 -16.63
N SER A 358 -56.01 16.06 -17.21
CA SER A 358 -55.36 15.75 -18.49
C SER A 358 -54.02 15.02 -18.34
N PHE A 359 -53.46 14.92 -17.13
CA PHE A 359 -52.22 14.18 -16.90
C PHE A 359 -52.03 13.73 -15.46
N THR A 360 -51.09 12.82 -15.26
CA THR A 360 -50.57 12.39 -13.95
C THR A 360 -49.11 12.77 -13.82
N GLU A 361 -48.66 13.01 -12.59
CA GLU A 361 -47.27 13.37 -12.32
C GLU A 361 -46.55 12.27 -11.54
N THR A 362 -45.27 12.10 -11.82
CA THR A 362 -44.32 11.37 -11.00
C THR A 362 -43.18 12.32 -10.67
N TRP A 363 -42.76 12.38 -9.41
CA TRP A 363 -41.66 13.22 -8.97
C TRP A 363 -40.51 12.37 -8.46
N GLU A 364 -39.34 12.52 -9.07
CA GLU A 364 -38.09 11.94 -8.58
C GLU A 364 -37.18 13.09 -8.12
N VAL A 365 -36.72 13.06 -6.87
CA VAL A 365 -35.72 14.00 -6.36
C VAL A 365 -34.46 13.24 -5.97
N ALA A 366 -33.36 13.50 -6.67
CA ALA A 366 -32.02 13.04 -6.32
C ALA A 366 -31.30 14.12 -5.51
N CYS A 367 -31.08 13.86 -4.22
CA CYS A 367 -30.39 14.77 -3.32
C CYS A 367 -28.89 14.41 -3.22
N SER A 368 -28.02 15.30 -3.70
CA SER A 368 -26.56 15.16 -3.60
C SER A 368 -26.08 15.14 -2.14
N PRO A 369 -24.96 14.47 -1.81
CA PRO A 369 -24.35 14.52 -0.47
C PRO A 369 -23.98 15.92 0.02
N ILE A 370 -23.91 16.91 -0.87
CA ILE A 370 -23.69 18.32 -0.52
C ILE A 370 -24.86 18.89 0.28
N TRP A 371 -26.06 18.35 0.08
CA TRP A 371 -27.30 18.85 0.66
C TRP A 371 -27.91 17.82 1.62
N ARG A 372 -28.52 18.32 2.68
CA ARG A 372 -29.43 17.54 3.54
C ARG A 372 -30.86 17.89 3.14
N CYS A 373 -31.52 16.95 2.48
CA CYS A 373 -32.91 17.08 2.04
C CYS A 373 -33.84 16.36 3.02
N SER A 374 -34.82 17.09 3.55
CA SER A 374 -35.83 16.58 4.49
C SER A 374 -37.23 16.82 3.92
N PRO A 375 -37.87 15.79 3.32
CA PRO A 375 -39.23 15.93 2.82
C PRO A 375 -40.25 15.91 3.96
N SER A 376 -41.32 16.67 3.81
CA SER A 376 -42.50 16.68 4.68
C SER A 376 -43.79 16.68 3.84
N GLY A 377 -44.87 16.12 4.41
CA GLY A 377 -46.11 15.83 3.68
C GLY A 377 -46.18 14.36 3.27
N LEU A 378 -46.34 14.09 1.98
CA LEU A 378 -46.43 12.72 1.44
C LEU A 378 -45.14 11.92 1.68
N ALA A 379 -45.30 10.66 2.08
CA ALA A 379 -44.17 9.75 2.29
C ALA A 379 -43.58 9.29 0.95
N PRO A 380 -42.27 9.52 0.68
CA PRO A 380 -41.63 9.02 -0.53
C PRO A 380 -41.27 7.54 -0.45
N PHE A 381 -41.14 6.92 -1.61
CA PHE A 381 -40.25 5.78 -1.77
C PHE A 381 -38.79 6.27 -1.68
N ARG A 382 -38.04 5.75 -0.70
CA ARG A 382 -36.64 6.13 -0.46
C ARG A 382 -35.71 5.05 -0.99
N SER A 383 -34.69 5.45 -1.74
CA SER A 383 -33.61 4.56 -2.12
C SER A 383 -32.26 5.27 -2.07
N LEU A 384 -31.21 4.53 -1.74
CA LEU A 384 -29.83 5.01 -1.86
C LEU A 384 -29.26 4.46 -3.16
N LYS A 385 -29.12 5.31 -4.17
CA LYS A 385 -28.50 4.95 -5.45
C LYS A 385 -27.24 5.78 -5.61
N TYR A 386 -26.13 5.10 -5.87
CA TYR A 386 -24.81 5.72 -6.11
C TYR A 386 -24.31 6.66 -4.99
N GLY A 387 -24.86 6.62 -3.78
CA GLY A 387 -24.48 7.49 -2.65
C GLY A 387 -25.31 8.77 -2.50
N ALA A 388 -26.25 9.03 -3.42
CA ALA A 388 -27.27 10.07 -3.28
C ALA A 388 -28.57 9.48 -2.71
N GLN A 389 -29.31 10.28 -1.95
CA GLN A 389 -30.64 9.91 -1.48
C GLN A 389 -31.66 10.23 -2.57
N HIS A 390 -32.36 9.21 -3.07
CA HIS A 390 -33.43 9.36 -4.04
C HIS A 390 -34.78 9.26 -3.34
N TYR A 391 -35.64 10.21 -3.63
CA TYR A 391 -37.02 10.26 -3.17
C TYR A 391 -37.96 10.22 -4.39
N GLU A 392 -38.93 9.32 -4.37
CA GLU A 392 -39.89 9.15 -5.45
C GLU A 392 -41.33 9.22 -4.92
N TRP A 393 -42.18 9.96 -5.63
CA TRP A 393 -43.60 10.13 -5.33
C TRP A 393 -44.46 9.97 -6.58
N GLU A 394 -45.64 9.38 -6.39
CA GLU A 394 -46.74 9.32 -7.36
C GLU A 394 -47.97 10.00 -6.74
N PRO A 395 -48.02 11.35 -6.72
CA PRO A 395 -49.07 12.11 -6.04
C PRO A 395 -50.42 12.05 -6.77
N PHE A 396 -51.52 12.08 -6.01
CA PHE A 396 -52.84 12.37 -6.54
C PHE A 396 -53.03 13.86 -6.83
N PRO A 397 -53.97 14.24 -7.74
CA PRO A 397 -54.26 15.64 -8.05
C PRO A 397 -54.54 16.48 -6.79
N GLY A 398 -53.83 17.60 -6.63
CA GLY A 398 -53.93 18.50 -5.48
C GLY A 398 -53.06 18.15 -4.26
N GLU A 399 -52.40 16.98 -4.23
CA GLU A 399 -51.45 16.67 -3.17
C GLU A 399 -50.16 17.48 -3.30
N ASN A 400 -49.47 17.70 -2.18
CA ASN A 400 -48.24 18.46 -2.14
C ASN A 400 -47.15 17.79 -1.27
N VAL A 401 -45.90 18.11 -1.61
CA VAL A 401 -44.70 17.76 -0.85
C VAL A 401 -43.88 19.01 -0.67
N SER A 402 -43.48 19.30 0.56
CA SER A 402 -42.48 20.33 0.84
C SER A 402 -41.12 19.68 1.10
N MET A 403 -40.08 20.21 0.46
CA MET A 403 -38.71 19.79 0.65
C MET A 403 -37.95 20.88 1.37
N HIS A 404 -37.37 20.58 2.53
CA HIS A 404 -36.40 21.46 3.19
C HIS A 404 -34.99 21.02 2.82
N VAL A 405 -34.19 21.93 2.26
CA VAL A 405 -32.84 21.63 1.77
C VAL A 405 -31.85 22.54 2.50
N THR A 406 -30.90 21.93 3.20
CA THR A 406 -29.87 22.68 3.95
C THR A 406 -28.49 22.18 3.58
N ARG A 407 -27.52 23.09 3.45
CA ARG A 407 -26.11 22.71 3.30
C ARG A 407 -25.51 22.44 4.69
N PRO A 408 -24.93 21.26 4.95
CA PRO A 408 -24.24 21.00 6.22
C PRO A 408 -23.05 21.95 6.40
N ASN A 409 -22.83 22.42 7.63
CA ASN A 409 -21.64 23.21 7.96
C ASN A 409 -20.38 22.32 7.97
N ALA A 410 -19.27 22.84 7.45
CA ALA A 410 -17.98 22.17 7.53
C ALA A 410 -17.46 22.18 8.97
N THR A 411 -16.90 21.06 9.42
CA THR A 411 -16.14 20.97 10.68
C THR A 411 -14.73 21.51 10.50
N GLU A 412 -14.13 22.07 11.55
CA GLU A 412 -12.71 22.47 11.53
C GLU A 412 -11.80 21.26 11.33
N GLY A 413 -10.77 21.40 10.48
CA GLY A 413 -9.76 20.37 10.23
C GLY A 413 -8.70 20.82 9.24
N GLU A 414 -7.59 20.09 9.19
CA GLU A 414 -6.44 20.45 8.36
C GLU A 414 -6.73 20.19 6.87
N ALA A 415 -6.57 21.24 6.06
CA ALA A 415 -6.62 21.18 4.60
C ALA A 415 -5.30 20.70 3.97
N ILE A 416 -4.19 20.78 4.73
CA ILE A 416 -2.85 20.38 4.30
C ILE A 416 -2.20 19.56 5.42
N THR A 417 -1.78 18.34 5.10
CA THR A 417 -1.12 17.42 6.02
C THR A 417 0.22 16.95 5.45
N ILE A 418 1.26 17.01 6.27
CA ILE A 418 2.60 16.49 5.94
C ILE A 418 2.69 15.06 6.45
N ASP A 419 2.56 14.09 5.54
CA ASP A 419 2.50 12.66 5.87
C ASP A 419 3.86 12.08 6.28
N SER A 420 4.97 12.58 5.72
CA SER A 420 6.32 12.17 6.11
C SER A 420 7.35 13.26 5.89
N VAL A 421 8.36 13.26 6.75
CA VAL A 421 9.53 14.14 6.69
C VAL A 421 10.78 13.29 6.77
N ASP A 422 11.56 13.22 5.69
CA ASP A 422 12.88 12.58 5.70
C ASP A 422 13.96 13.66 5.69
N TYR A 423 14.61 13.85 6.82
CA TYR A 423 15.68 14.84 7.00
C TYR A 423 17.05 14.14 7.01
N SER A 424 17.85 14.36 5.98
CA SER A 424 19.17 13.74 5.84
C SER A 424 20.29 14.77 5.98
N LEU A 425 21.33 14.40 6.73
CA LEU A 425 22.49 15.24 7.01
C LEU A 425 23.78 14.49 6.72
N ARG A 426 24.64 15.11 5.92
CA ARG A 426 25.98 14.62 5.57
C ARG A 426 27.04 15.63 6.00
N PRO A 427 27.54 15.56 7.24
CA PRO A 427 28.61 16.42 7.70
C PRO A 427 29.92 16.10 6.97
N GLY A 428 30.46 17.06 6.23
CA GLY A 428 31.80 17.01 5.65
C GLY A 428 32.85 17.58 6.61
N SER A 429 34.08 17.75 6.12
CA SER A 429 35.17 18.39 6.89
C SER A 429 35.01 19.91 7.04
N ARG A 430 34.27 20.54 6.11
CA ARG A 430 34.07 22.01 6.05
C ARG A 430 32.60 22.40 5.84
N ILE A 431 31.86 21.59 5.09
CA ILE A 431 30.50 21.85 4.66
C ILE A 431 29.62 20.71 5.17
N ILE A 432 28.44 21.04 5.65
CA ILE A 432 27.37 20.08 5.92
C ILE A 432 26.41 20.15 4.74
N GLU A 433 26.12 19.01 4.13
CA GLU A 433 25.05 18.91 3.13
C GLU A 433 23.80 18.39 3.83
N GLY A 434 22.67 19.05 3.60
CA GLY A 434 21.37 18.66 4.13
C GLY A 434 20.37 18.47 3.01
N SER A 435 19.52 17.45 3.12
CA SER A 435 18.36 17.26 2.26
C SER A 435 17.10 17.04 3.09
N ILE A 436 15.96 17.52 2.60
CA ILE A 436 14.65 17.29 3.21
C ILE A 436 13.72 16.82 2.12
N ASP A 437 13.09 15.66 2.34
CA ASP A 437 12.00 15.15 1.53
C ASP A 437 10.70 15.24 2.32
N LEU A 438 9.70 15.89 1.75
CA LEU A 438 8.36 16.02 2.32
C LEU A 438 7.35 15.32 1.41
N SER A 439 6.50 14.48 2.00
CA SER A 439 5.28 14.01 1.34
C SER A 439 4.09 14.74 1.93
N ILE A 440 3.34 15.47 1.10
CA ILE A 440 2.29 16.38 1.55
C ILE A 440 1.00 16.05 0.80
N ARG A 441 -0.13 15.99 1.52
CA ARG A 441 -1.48 15.96 0.95
C ARG A 441 -2.16 17.28 1.21
N ALA A 442 -2.73 17.87 0.18
CA ALA A 442 -3.50 19.11 0.24
C ALA A 442 -4.86 18.92 -0.43
N SER A 443 -5.95 19.32 0.24
CA SER A 443 -7.30 19.29 -0.34
C SER A 443 -7.58 20.47 -1.25
N GLN A 444 -6.91 21.60 -0.98
CA GLN A 444 -6.96 22.83 -1.76
C GLN A 444 -5.54 23.35 -1.94
N GLY A 445 -5.31 24.08 -3.03
CA GLY A 445 -4.03 24.73 -3.25
C GLY A 445 -3.73 25.74 -2.14
N GLY A 446 -2.47 25.84 -1.72
CA GLY A 446 -2.06 26.71 -0.62
C GLY A 446 -0.55 26.85 -0.54
N ASN A 447 -0.08 27.65 0.42
CA ASN A 447 1.34 27.82 0.66
C ASN A 447 1.74 27.18 1.98
N LYS A 448 2.92 26.54 2.00
CA LYS A 448 3.51 25.97 3.21
C LYS A 448 4.90 26.54 3.43
N SER A 449 5.19 27.05 4.62
CA SER A 449 6.50 27.65 4.91
C SER A 449 7.46 26.63 5.53
N VAL A 450 8.68 26.56 4.99
CA VAL A 450 9.82 25.82 5.58
C VAL A 450 10.93 26.81 5.86
N GLU A 451 11.44 26.82 7.08
CA GLU A 451 12.56 27.67 7.49
C GLU A 451 13.83 26.83 7.66
N LEU A 452 14.77 27.05 6.76
CA LEU A 452 16.10 26.46 6.77
C LEU A 452 16.96 27.06 7.90
N PRO A 453 17.97 26.32 8.38
CA PRO A 453 18.81 26.81 9.47
C PRO A 453 19.59 28.08 9.05
N ALA A 454 19.91 28.93 10.03
CA ALA A 454 20.65 30.15 9.78
C ALA A 454 21.98 29.90 9.03
N LYS A 455 22.32 30.79 8.08
CA LYS A 455 23.52 30.70 7.22
C LYS A 455 23.55 29.49 6.28
N SER A 456 22.41 28.85 6.01
CA SER A 456 22.30 27.86 4.95
C SER A 456 22.32 28.51 3.56
N HIS A 457 23.02 27.89 2.62
CA HIS A 457 22.91 28.16 1.20
C HIS A 457 22.00 27.13 0.56
N LEU A 458 20.86 27.58 0.04
CA LEU A 458 19.94 26.75 -0.73
C LEU A 458 20.62 26.31 -2.04
N ARG A 459 20.56 25.01 -2.34
CA ARG A 459 21.11 24.44 -3.59
C ARG A 459 20.02 24.08 -4.57
N GLN A 460 18.94 23.45 -4.10
CA GLN A 460 17.85 23.00 -4.95
C GLN A 460 16.52 22.96 -4.20
N VAL A 461 15.43 23.31 -4.89
CA VAL A 461 14.05 23.05 -4.46
C VAL A 461 13.30 22.43 -5.62
N MET A 462 12.83 21.20 -5.45
CA MET A 462 11.95 20.53 -6.39
C MET A 462 10.57 20.32 -5.76
N ILE A 463 9.52 20.61 -6.52
CA ILE A 463 8.13 20.29 -6.18
C ILE A 463 7.62 19.40 -7.31
N ASP A 464 7.24 18.16 -6.99
CA ASP A 464 6.77 17.17 -7.97
C ASP A 464 7.74 16.98 -9.15
N ASN A 465 9.04 16.90 -8.83
CA ASN A 465 10.17 16.83 -9.77
C ASN A 465 10.35 18.05 -10.70
N VAL A 466 9.69 19.17 -10.43
CA VAL A 466 9.88 20.44 -11.14
C VAL A 466 10.78 21.35 -10.30
N ASP A 467 11.81 21.91 -10.91
CA ASP A 467 12.75 22.82 -10.24
C ASP A 467 12.11 24.21 -10.01
N HIS A 468 12.08 24.66 -8.76
CA HIS A 468 11.60 25.96 -8.31
C HIS A 468 12.68 26.81 -7.64
N THR A 469 13.95 26.40 -7.68
CA THR A 469 15.07 26.98 -6.91
C THR A 469 15.21 28.49 -7.12
N SER A 470 15.07 28.98 -8.36
CA SER A 470 15.22 30.41 -8.70
C SER A 470 14.18 31.33 -8.05
N ARG A 471 13.07 30.77 -7.54
CA ARG A 471 12.00 31.54 -6.87
C ARG A 471 12.31 31.86 -5.41
N TYR A 472 13.35 31.27 -4.84
CA TYR A 472 13.66 31.38 -3.42
C TYR A 472 14.99 32.11 -3.19
N ASN A 473 14.95 33.13 -2.35
CA ASN A 473 16.13 33.84 -1.87
C ASN A 473 16.01 34.00 -0.35
N GLY A 474 16.89 33.34 0.41
CA GLY A 474 16.91 33.36 1.87
C GLY A 474 16.66 32.00 2.52
N THR A 475 16.40 32.03 3.84
CA THR A 475 16.20 30.83 4.67
C THR A 475 14.73 30.42 4.80
N LYS A 476 13.77 31.32 4.56
CA LYS A 476 12.34 31.01 4.63
C LYS A 476 11.79 30.74 3.22
N LEU A 477 11.34 29.51 2.99
CA LEU A 477 10.83 29.02 1.72
C LEU A 477 9.30 28.93 1.78
N HIS A 478 8.60 29.65 0.91
CA HIS A 478 7.14 29.57 0.78
C HIS A 478 6.76 28.64 -0.38
N LEU A 479 6.49 27.39 -0.06
CA LEU A 479 6.23 26.33 -1.04
C LEU A 479 4.78 26.42 -1.54
N PRO A 480 4.53 26.73 -2.83
CA PRO A 480 3.19 26.66 -3.40
C PRO A 480 2.83 25.19 -3.67
N LEU A 481 1.75 24.72 -3.06
CA LEU A 481 1.27 23.35 -3.16
C LEU A 481 -0.02 23.32 -3.97
N PRO A 482 -0.11 22.51 -5.05
CA PRO A 482 -1.37 22.23 -5.72
C PRO A 482 -2.28 21.33 -4.85
N PRO A 483 -3.60 21.29 -5.11
CA PRO A 483 -4.47 20.28 -4.52
C PRO A 483 -4.06 18.89 -5.01
N GLY A 484 -4.01 17.92 -4.09
CA GLY A 484 -3.59 16.54 -4.35
C GLY A 484 -2.45 16.10 -3.43
N ALA A 485 -1.72 15.07 -3.85
CA ALA A 485 -0.48 14.65 -3.20
C ALA A 485 0.69 15.30 -3.93
N SER A 486 1.59 15.92 -3.17
CA SER A 486 2.82 16.53 -3.68
C SER A 486 4.03 16.04 -2.90
N THR A 487 5.14 15.97 -3.61
CA THR A 487 6.46 15.65 -3.07
C THR A 487 7.35 16.87 -3.17
N VAL A 488 8.02 17.23 -2.08
CA VAL A 488 8.94 18.38 -2.05
C VAL A 488 10.31 17.89 -1.64
N HIS A 489 11.32 18.19 -2.46
CA HIS A 489 12.72 17.89 -2.18
C HIS A 489 13.50 19.20 -2.07
N ILE A 490 14.21 19.39 -0.95
CA ILE A 490 15.00 20.59 -0.69
C ILE A 490 16.43 20.17 -0.37
N GLU A 491 17.40 20.69 -1.12
CA GLU A 491 18.83 20.53 -0.82
C GLU A 491 19.43 21.86 -0.38
N PHE A 492 20.26 21.80 0.66
CA PHE A 492 20.96 22.96 1.19
C PHE A 492 22.33 22.57 1.72
N SER A 493 23.16 23.58 1.94
CA SER A 493 24.49 23.39 2.53
C SER A 493 24.80 24.45 3.56
N LEU A 494 25.55 24.08 4.59
CA LEU A 494 26.01 25.01 5.62
C LEU A 494 27.54 24.95 5.76
N ASN A 495 28.16 26.11 5.90
CA ASN A 495 29.57 26.21 6.24
C ASN A 495 29.74 26.19 7.77
N ASP A 496 29.40 25.05 8.39
CA ASP A 496 29.56 24.82 9.83
C ASP A 496 30.31 23.51 10.06
N PRO A 497 31.65 23.55 10.27
CA PRO A 497 32.44 22.34 10.44
C PRO A 497 32.11 21.69 11.79
N PRO A 498 31.81 20.38 11.83
CA PRO A 498 31.40 19.74 13.06
C PRO A 498 32.55 19.63 14.09
N GLY A 499 32.30 20.19 15.27
CA GLY A 499 33.16 20.04 16.46
C GLY A 499 33.17 18.63 17.05
N LEU A 500 33.47 18.52 18.35
CA LEU A 500 33.41 17.25 19.10
C LEU A 500 31.97 16.80 19.39
N ARG A 501 31.10 17.79 19.62
CA ARG A 501 29.66 17.63 19.72
C ARG A 501 29.05 18.21 18.45
N TYR A 502 28.26 17.40 17.78
CA TYR A 502 27.48 17.81 16.62
C TYR A 502 26.01 17.73 16.96
N GLN A 503 25.29 18.83 16.79
CA GLN A 503 23.84 18.88 16.93
C GLN A 503 23.24 19.16 15.56
N SER A 504 22.19 18.45 15.20
CA SER A 504 21.47 18.70 13.95
C SER A 504 21.01 20.17 13.90
N PRO A 505 21.28 20.90 12.81
CA PRO A 505 20.80 22.26 12.66
C PRO A 505 19.27 22.34 12.85
N PRO A 506 18.76 23.38 13.54
CA PRO A 506 17.32 23.54 13.74
C PRO A 506 16.64 23.81 12.41
N LEU A 507 15.52 23.15 12.17
CA LEU A 507 14.71 23.31 10.96
C LEU A 507 13.24 23.38 11.35
N SER A 508 12.53 24.38 10.83
CA SER A 508 11.12 24.60 11.14
C SER A 508 10.26 24.34 9.90
N ILE A 509 9.17 23.63 10.09
CA ILE A 509 8.14 23.34 9.08
C ILE A 509 6.82 23.79 9.70
N GLU A 510 6.20 24.80 9.11
CA GLU A 510 4.96 25.40 9.63
C GLU A 510 3.89 24.33 9.92
N GLY A 511 3.33 24.27 11.13
CA GLY A 511 2.24 23.36 11.49
C GLY A 511 2.67 21.92 11.80
N LYS A 512 1.70 20.99 11.79
CA LYS A 512 1.93 19.59 12.17
C LYS A 512 2.55 18.77 11.05
N TYR A 513 3.41 17.84 11.43
CA TYR A 513 4.01 16.85 10.55
C TYR A 513 4.04 15.48 11.23
N TYR A 514 4.07 14.44 10.40
CA TYR A 514 4.03 13.04 10.84
C TYR A 514 5.21 12.27 10.23
N ASN A 515 5.54 11.11 10.80
CA ASN A 515 6.58 10.20 10.31
C ASN A 515 7.91 10.89 9.99
N VAL A 516 8.57 11.41 11.02
CA VAL A 516 9.87 12.08 10.85
C VAL A 516 10.98 11.05 10.91
N ASN A 517 11.66 10.83 9.80
CA ASN A 517 12.94 10.12 9.75
C ASN A 517 14.07 11.13 9.72
N GLN A 518 15.01 11.03 10.66
CA GLN A 518 16.23 11.82 10.61
C GLN A 518 17.44 10.91 10.42
N SER A 519 18.35 11.27 9.53
CA SER A 519 19.57 10.50 9.31
C SER A 519 20.82 11.36 9.28
N ILE A 520 21.89 10.88 9.93
CA ILE A 520 23.21 11.51 9.92
C ILE A 520 24.24 10.49 9.43
N SER A 521 24.95 10.81 8.35
CA SER A 521 26.09 9.99 7.92
C SER A 521 27.32 10.31 8.78
N VAL A 522 27.93 9.29 9.39
CA VAL A 522 29.12 9.46 10.20
C VAL A 522 30.36 9.62 9.30
N PRO A 523 31.14 10.71 9.41
CA PRO A 523 32.31 10.91 8.57
C PRO A 523 33.40 9.87 8.88
N LYS A 524 34.08 9.35 7.85
CA LYS A 524 35.19 8.38 8.02
C LYS A 524 36.40 8.95 8.80
N SER A 525 36.51 10.27 8.94
CA SER A 525 37.56 10.93 9.72
C SER A 525 37.20 11.07 11.22
N LYS A 526 36.00 10.66 11.62
CA LYS A 526 35.48 10.78 12.98
C LYS A 526 35.25 9.39 13.57
N TRP A 527 35.62 9.22 14.84
CA TRP A 527 35.31 8.06 15.65
C TRP A 527 34.07 8.38 16.50
N LEU A 528 32.96 7.72 16.21
CA LEU A 528 31.71 7.85 16.94
C LEU A 528 31.87 7.40 18.40
N LEU A 529 31.42 8.21 19.36
CA LEU A 529 31.41 7.85 20.79
C LEU A 529 30.01 7.63 21.32
N PHE A 530 29.09 8.55 21.05
CA PHE A 530 27.74 8.50 21.62
C PHE A 530 26.75 9.23 20.72
N THR A 531 25.48 8.88 20.82
CA THR A 531 24.39 9.45 20.04
C THR A 531 23.17 9.65 20.94
N SER A 532 22.47 10.76 20.76
CA SER A 532 21.23 11.10 21.46
C SER A 532 20.22 11.65 20.46
N GLY A 533 18.93 11.42 20.67
CA GLY A 533 17.87 11.93 19.81
C GLY A 533 16.51 11.86 20.50
N PRO A 534 15.41 11.99 19.73
CA PRO A 534 14.05 12.05 20.26
C PRO A 534 13.56 10.68 20.76
N ASP A 535 12.64 10.03 20.06
CA ASP A 535 11.96 8.84 20.57
C ASP A 535 12.73 7.56 20.22
N TRP A 536 12.90 7.30 18.92
CA TRP A 536 13.55 6.08 18.43
C TRP A 536 14.86 6.42 17.76
N GLY A 537 15.92 5.65 18.03
CA GLY A 537 17.24 6.00 17.53
C GLY A 537 18.32 4.92 17.67
N PRO A 538 19.55 5.27 17.28
CA PRO A 538 20.71 4.42 17.43
C PRO A 538 21.13 4.32 18.90
N ALA A 539 21.51 3.10 19.31
CA ALA A 539 22.17 2.81 20.57
C ALA A 539 23.61 2.36 20.32
N VAL A 540 24.57 3.01 21.01
CA VAL A 540 25.99 2.69 20.94
C VAL A 540 26.35 1.65 21.99
N LEU A 541 26.37 0.37 21.62
CA LEU A 541 26.52 -0.75 22.57
C LEU A 541 27.97 -1.03 23.00
N PHE A 542 28.96 -0.42 22.35
CA PHE A 542 30.38 -0.61 22.68
C PHE A 542 30.70 -0.34 24.16
N TRP A 543 30.12 0.70 24.75
CA TRP A 543 30.37 1.05 26.15
C TRP A 543 29.82 0.02 27.13
N ALA A 544 28.65 -0.56 26.85
CA ALA A 544 28.11 -1.65 27.65
C ALA A 544 29.04 -2.87 27.61
N LYS A 545 29.56 -3.22 26.43
CA LYS A 545 30.56 -4.28 26.28
C LYS A 545 31.86 -3.97 27.03
N LEU A 546 32.33 -2.72 26.97
CA LEU A 546 33.52 -2.28 27.69
C LEU A 546 33.35 -2.42 29.20
N ILE A 547 32.18 -2.05 29.74
CA ILE A 547 31.83 -2.28 31.16
C ILE A 547 31.89 -3.77 31.50
N VAL A 548 31.31 -4.64 30.66
CA VAL A 548 31.39 -6.10 30.86
C VAL A 548 32.83 -6.61 30.88
N LEU A 549 33.70 -6.10 30.00
CA LEU A 549 35.13 -6.45 29.99
C LEU A 549 35.86 -5.95 31.23
N ILE A 550 35.56 -4.74 31.71
CA ILE A 550 36.13 -4.21 32.97
C ILE A 550 35.69 -5.07 34.16
N VAL A 551 34.39 -5.36 34.28
CA VAL A 551 33.86 -6.21 35.35
C VAL A 551 34.47 -7.61 35.28
N GLY A 552 34.56 -8.20 34.09
CA GLY A 552 35.24 -9.47 33.86
C GLY A 552 36.70 -9.43 34.31
N GLY A 553 37.44 -8.38 33.97
CA GLY A 553 38.84 -8.21 34.40
C GLY A 553 39.00 -8.04 35.91
N ILE A 554 38.07 -7.35 36.57
CA ILE A 554 38.02 -7.25 38.05
C ILE A 554 37.77 -8.63 38.67
N LEU A 555 36.78 -9.36 38.17
CA LEU A 555 36.44 -10.69 38.67
C LEU A 555 37.61 -11.68 38.50
N LEU A 556 38.24 -11.69 37.32
CA LEU A 556 39.40 -12.53 37.04
C LEU A 556 40.59 -12.18 37.93
N GLY A 557 40.91 -10.88 38.09
CA GLY A 557 42.00 -10.44 38.96
C GLY A 557 41.77 -10.69 40.46
N ARG A 558 40.52 -10.87 40.89
CA ARG A 558 40.13 -11.21 42.27
C ARG A 558 40.14 -12.73 42.53
N LEU A 559 40.42 -13.55 41.52
CA LEU A 559 40.59 -14.98 41.72
C LEU A 559 41.86 -15.25 42.55
N PRO A 560 41.84 -16.19 43.51
CA PRO A 560 43.00 -16.47 44.38
C PRO A 560 44.30 -16.82 43.64
N HIS A 561 44.17 -17.31 42.42
CA HIS A 561 45.26 -17.83 41.60
C HIS A 561 45.23 -17.19 40.20
N SER A 562 44.99 -15.88 40.13
CA SER A 562 45.01 -15.16 38.85
C SER A 562 46.44 -14.99 38.33
N PRO A 563 46.71 -15.30 37.04
CA PRO A 563 48.04 -15.11 36.44
C PRO A 563 48.40 -13.63 36.22
N LEU A 564 47.40 -12.75 36.18
CA LEU A 564 47.56 -11.31 35.97
C LEU A 564 46.91 -10.52 37.11
N SER A 565 47.41 -9.31 37.34
CA SER A 565 46.75 -8.33 38.20
C SER A 565 45.45 -7.83 37.59
N THR A 566 44.54 -7.29 38.42
CA THR A 566 43.29 -6.67 37.94
C THR A 566 43.53 -5.60 36.88
N LYS A 567 44.60 -4.79 37.02
CA LYS A 567 44.94 -3.74 36.05
C LYS A 567 45.30 -4.33 34.69
N GLU A 568 46.11 -5.38 34.68
CA GLU A 568 46.54 -6.06 33.45
C GLU A 568 45.37 -6.78 32.77
N TRP A 569 44.46 -7.38 33.54
CA TRP A 569 43.23 -7.97 32.99
C TRP A 569 42.31 -6.94 32.34
N ILE A 570 42.10 -5.80 33.00
CA ILE A 570 41.32 -4.69 32.42
C ILE A 570 41.98 -4.18 31.14
N LEU A 571 43.30 -4.00 31.15
CA LEU A 571 44.03 -3.47 30.01
C LEU A 571 44.07 -4.45 28.84
N LEU A 572 44.19 -5.76 29.10
CA LEU A 572 44.01 -6.81 28.09
C LEU A 572 42.60 -6.77 27.48
N GLY A 573 41.56 -6.68 28.33
CA GLY A 573 40.18 -6.55 27.88
C GLY A 573 39.94 -5.32 27.01
N LEU A 574 40.52 -4.17 27.37
CA LEU A 574 40.35 -2.91 26.64
C LEU A 574 40.83 -3.00 25.19
N GLY A 575 42.02 -3.55 24.94
CA GLY A 575 42.50 -3.66 23.55
C GLY A 575 41.89 -4.83 22.76
N LEU A 576 41.30 -5.81 23.45
CA LEU A 576 40.48 -6.85 22.81
C LEU A 576 39.02 -6.41 22.58
N ALA A 577 38.64 -5.19 22.99
CA ALA A 577 37.27 -4.70 22.87
C ALA A 577 36.76 -4.61 21.42
N CYS A 578 37.65 -4.55 20.43
CA CYS A 578 37.29 -4.60 19.01
C CYS A 578 36.86 -5.99 18.51
N LEU A 579 37.19 -7.06 19.24
CA LEU A 579 36.88 -8.44 18.86
C LEU A 579 35.58 -8.92 19.52
N PRO A 580 34.84 -9.86 18.90
CA PRO A 580 33.69 -10.49 19.55
C PRO A 580 34.05 -11.04 20.93
N LEU A 581 33.12 -11.00 21.89
CA LEU A 581 33.40 -11.34 23.30
C LEU A 581 33.97 -12.76 23.46
N VAL A 582 33.48 -13.73 22.68
CA VAL A 582 33.96 -15.12 22.68
C VAL A 582 35.42 -15.19 22.23
N VAL A 583 35.79 -14.47 21.17
CA VAL A 583 37.17 -14.43 20.65
C VAL A 583 38.09 -13.72 21.65
N ALA A 584 37.63 -12.65 22.28
CA ALA A 584 38.37 -11.93 23.32
C ALA A 584 38.61 -12.78 24.58
N ALA A 585 37.75 -13.78 24.87
CA ALA A 585 37.93 -14.69 25.99
C ALA A 585 39.04 -15.73 25.77
N VAL A 586 39.40 -16.05 24.53
CA VAL A 586 40.41 -17.09 24.22
C VAL A 586 41.78 -16.78 24.85
N PRO A 587 42.39 -15.58 24.67
CA PRO A 587 43.63 -15.24 25.36
C PRO A 587 43.51 -15.26 26.89
N ALA A 588 42.35 -14.89 27.43
CA ALA A 588 42.13 -14.92 28.87
C ALA A 588 42.13 -16.37 29.41
N VAL A 589 41.43 -17.27 28.73
CA VAL A 589 41.39 -18.68 29.10
C VAL A 589 42.75 -19.34 28.92
N TRP A 590 43.47 -19.01 27.85
CA TRP A 590 44.84 -19.47 27.64
C TRP A 590 45.76 -19.16 28.83
N LEU A 591 45.77 -17.91 29.31
CA LEU A 591 46.58 -17.51 30.46
C LEU A 591 46.19 -18.25 31.75
N LEU A 592 44.88 -18.43 31.98
CA LEU A 592 44.38 -19.17 33.14
C LEU A 592 44.74 -20.66 33.08
N LEU A 593 44.66 -21.29 31.90
CA LEU A 593 44.97 -22.71 31.74
C LEU A 593 46.48 -22.99 31.81
N LEU A 594 47.32 -22.05 31.36
CA LEU A 594 48.78 -22.15 31.55
C LEU A 594 49.16 -22.13 33.03
N ASP A 595 48.58 -21.21 33.81
CA ASP A 595 48.81 -21.13 35.25
C ASP A 595 48.24 -22.35 36.00
N LEU A 596 47.06 -22.84 35.58
CA LEU A 596 46.47 -24.05 36.14
C LEU A 596 47.34 -25.29 35.84
N LYS A 597 47.96 -25.37 34.66
CA LYS A 597 48.89 -26.45 34.31
C LYS A 597 50.09 -26.49 35.26
N GLN A 598 50.71 -25.34 35.55
CA GLN A 598 51.90 -25.28 36.44
C GLN A 598 51.63 -25.84 37.84
N ARG A 599 50.39 -25.77 38.29
CA ARG A 599 49.97 -26.18 39.65
C ARG A 599 49.51 -27.64 39.72
N ARG A 600 49.18 -28.27 38.60
CA ARG A 600 48.55 -29.59 38.57
C ARG A 600 49.57 -30.68 38.27
N GLN A 601 49.57 -31.73 39.09
CA GLN A 601 50.24 -32.99 38.78
C GLN A 601 49.30 -33.88 37.97
N PHE A 602 49.79 -34.42 36.85
CA PHE A 602 49.05 -35.35 36.00
C PHE A 602 49.41 -36.78 36.40
N SER A 603 48.40 -37.62 36.63
CA SER A 603 48.60 -39.04 36.99
C SER A 603 48.53 -39.97 35.78
N ASP A 604 47.90 -39.53 34.68
CA ASP A 604 47.69 -40.33 33.47
C ASP A 604 48.39 -39.71 32.24
N THR A 605 49.09 -40.54 31.47
CA THR A 605 49.86 -40.18 30.27
C THR A 605 48.98 -39.62 29.16
N HIS A 606 47.78 -40.18 28.94
CA HIS A 606 46.87 -39.68 27.91
C HIS A 606 46.34 -38.29 28.25
N SER A 607 45.93 -38.07 29.51
CA SER A 607 45.49 -36.77 30.00
C SER A 607 46.59 -35.69 29.89
N TYR A 608 47.85 -36.07 30.12
CA TYR A 608 49.01 -35.18 29.99
C TYR A 608 49.24 -34.77 28.54
N ASN A 609 49.33 -35.75 27.63
CA ASN A 609 49.60 -35.50 26.21
C ASN A 609 48.45 -34.75 25.53
N LEU A 610 47.18 -35.06 25.85
CA LEU A 610 46.01 -34.34 25.33
C LEU A 610 45.98 -32.88 25.80
N THR A 611 46.26 -32.65 27.10
CA THR A 611 46.40 -31.29 27.65
C THR A 611 47.50 -30.51 26.93
N GLN A 612 48.60 -31.19 26.59
CA GLN A 612 49.73 -30.57 25.93
C GLN A 612 49.43 -30.16 24.49
N ILE A 613 48.75 -31.01 23.73
CA ILE A 613 48.25 -30.68 22.38
C ILE A 613 47.22 -29.53 22.46
N GLY A 614 46.29 -29.60 23.41
CA GLY A 614 45.27 -28.57 23.58
C GLY A 614 45.87 -27.20 23.93
N LEU A 615 46.84 -27.15 24.83
CA LEU A 615 47.51 -25.90 25.23
C LEU A 615 48.40 -25.33 24.14
N THR A 616 49.08 -26.16 23.33
CA THR A 616 49.89 -25.66 22.21
C THR A 616 49.00 -25.05 21.12
N LEU A 617 47.91 -25.73 20.75
CA LEU A 617 46.90 -25.18 19.83
C LEU A 617 46.27 -23.89 20.37
N LEU A 618 45.90 -23.87 21.65
CA LEU A 618 45.33 -22.69 22.30
C LEU A 618 46.32 -21.52 22.37
N SER A 619 47.62 -21.80 22.54
CA SER A 619 48.68 -20.79 22.52
C SER A 619 48.81 -20.16 21.13
N LEU A 620 48.84 -20.99 20.07
CA LEU A 620 48.87 -20.51 18.68
C LEU A 620 47.63 -19.67 18.35
N ALA A 621 46.45 -20.14 18.74
CA ALA A 621 45.20 -19.42 18.55
C ALA A 621 45.20 -18.07 19.29
N SER A 622 45.66 -18.04 20.55
CA SER A 622 45.71 -16.81 21.35
C SER A 622 46.69 -15.79 20.78
N LEU A 623 47.87 -16.22 20.33
CA LEU A 623 48.85 -15.35 19.68
C LEU A 623 48.31 -14.80 18.35
N ALA A 624 47.64 -15.63 17.54
CA ALA A 624 47.00 -15.20 16.29
C ALA A 624 45.89 -14.16 16.57
N ILE A 625 45.08 -14.38 17.60
CA ILE A 625 44.02 -13.44 18.02
C ILE A 625 44.62 -12.12 18.50
N LEU A 626 45.68 -12.15 19.31
CA LEU A 626 46.36 -10.93 19.80
C LEU A 626 46.99 -10.15 18.66
N TYR A 627 47.64 -10.82 17.71
CA TYR A 627 48.14 -10.19 16.49
C TYR A 627 47.02 -9.56 15.65
N GLN A 628 45.91 -10.29 15.47
CA GLN A 628 44.75 -9.80 14.73
C GLN A 628 44.10 -8.60 15.44
N ALA A 629 44.07 -8.58 16.78
CA ALA A 629 43.57 -7.44 17.55
C ALA A 629 44.40 -6.16 17.29
N ILE A 630 45.73 -6.27 17.24
CA ILE A 630 46.62 -5.16 16.89
C ILE A 630 46.36 -4.70 15.46
N LYS A 631 46.31 -5.62 14.50
CA LYS A 631 46.07 -5.33 13.08
C LYS A 631 44.74 -4.60 12.88
N ILE A 632 43.66 -5.11 13.47
CA ILE A 632 42.33 -4.49 13.38
C ILE A 632 42.33 -3.13 14.09
N GLY A 633 42.90 -3.04 15.29
CA GLY A 633 42.92 -1.82 16.08
C GLY A 633 43.68 -0.65 15.44
N LEU A 634 44.75 -0.92 14.69
CA LEU A 634 45.55 0.13 14.04
C LEU A 634 45.05 0.50 12.63
N LEU A 635 44.45 -0.45 11.90
CA LEU A 635 44.05 -0.24 10.50
C LEU A 635 42.56 0.13 10.33
N LEU A 636 41.70 -0.29 11.27
CA LEU A 636 40.25 -0.09 11.18
C LEU A 636 39.74 0.74 12.35
N GLN A 637 38.67 1.48 12.10
CA GLN A 637 37.91 2.13 13.16
C GLN A 637 37.20 1.07 14.02
N PRO A 638 37.09 1.28 15.34
CA PRO A 638 36.41 0.35 16.22
C PRO A 638 34.94 0.27 15.84
N ASN A 639 34.42 -0.96 15.72
CA ASN A 639 32.99 -1.14 15.55
C ASN A 639 32.30 -0.77 16.87
N MET A 640 31.63 0.39 16.87
CA MET A 640 30.93 0.92 18.04
C MET A 640 29.64 0.17 18.38
N LEU A 641 29.35 -0.94 17.67
CA LEU A 641 28.20 -1.82 17.87
C LEU A 641 26.88 -1.03 17.85
N VAL A 642 26.78 -0.10 16.90
CA VAL A 642 25.57 0.71 16.72
C VAL A 642 24.43 -0.19 16.27
N ARG A 643 23.31 -0.14 16.99
CA ARG A 643 22.07 -0.88 16.71
C ARG A 643 20.86 0.02 16.91
N GLY A 644 19.68 -0.42 16.46
CA GLY A 644 18.43 0.34 16.60
C GLY A 644 18.06 1.11 15.35
N ASN A 645 16.78 1.07 14.98
CA ASN A 645 16.18 1.77 13.85
C ASN A 645 16.98 1.66 12.52
N ASN A 646 17.48 0.45 12.19
CA ASN A 646 18.34 0.21 11.02
C ASN A 646 19.58 1.12 10.92
N SER A 647 20.11 1.56 12.06
CA SER A 647 21.36 2.32 12.16
C SER A 647 22.58 1.41 12.09
N SER A 648 23.70 1.97 11.62
CA SER A 648 25.02 1.34 11.56
C SER A 648 26.10 2.31 12.04
N SER A 649 27.36 1.88 12.03
CA SER A 649 28.49 2.76 12.34
C SER A 649 28.71 3.89 11.32
N SER A 650 28.14 3.78 10.11
CA SER A 650 28.27 4.78 9.05
C SER A 650 27.02 5.65 8.89
N ILE A 651 25.85 5.18 9.29
CA ILE A 651 24.59 5.94 9.21
C ILE A 651 23.79 5.78 10.48
N LEU A 652 23.44 6.90 11.09
CA LEU A 652 22.62 6.98 12.29
C LEU A 652 21.22 7.41 11.88
N ARG A 653 20.19 6.71 12.36
CA ARG A 653 18.79 6.96 11.99
C ARG A 653 17.92 7.10 13.23
N TRP A 654 17.16 8.18 13.28
CA TRP A 654 16.15 8.44 14.30
C TRP A 654 14.76 8.53 13.67
N TYR A 655 13.75 8.22 14.48
CA TYR A 655 12.36 8.29 14.09
C TYR A 655 11.51 8.96 15.18
N SER A 656 10.53 9.75 14.76
CA SER A 656 9.54 10.43 15.60
C SER A 656 8.17 10.36 14.94
N ASP A 657 7.13 10.00 15.69
CA ASP A 657 5.78 9.78 15.14
C ASP A 657 5.15 11.07 14.59
N SER A 658 5.25 12.15 15.37
CA SER A 658 4.71 13.45 15.00
C SER A 658 5.49 14.58 15.67
N GLY A 659 5.27 15.79 15.18
CA GLY A 659 5.72 17.01 15.82
C GLY A 659 5.03 18.22 15.19
N ALA A 660 5.39 19.41 15.67
CA ALA A 660 4.86 20.67 15.17
C ALA A 660 5.96 21.71 15.12
N ASP A 661 5.97 22.50 14.05
CA ASP A 661 6.89 23.61 13.82
C ASP A 661 8.37 23.17 13.79
N LEU A 662 9.03 23.09 14.94
CA LEU A 662 10.46 22.75 15.02
C LEU A 662 10.69 21.24 14.97
N LEU A 663 11.57 20.77 14.07
CA LEU A 663 12.00 19.37 14.04
C LEU A 663 12.78 18.98 15.31
N PRO A 664 12.62 17.73 15.80
CA PRO A 664 13.35 17.26 16.97
C PRO A 664 14.86 17.28 16.72
N SER A 665 15.64 17.64 17.75
CA SER A 665 17.09 17.72 17.63
C SER A 665 17.76 16.37 17.86
N THR A 666 18.76 16.04 17.04
CA THR A 666 19.65 14.88 17.24
C THR A 666 21.06 15.36 17.56
N THR A 667 21.77 14.65 18.43
CA THR A 667 23.12 14.97 18.88
C THR A 667 24.04 13.78 18.71
N VAL A 668 25.25 14.04 18.20
CA VAL A 668 26.31 13.06 18.04
C VAL A 668 27.58 13.55 18.71
N TYR A 669 28.23 12.68 19.46
CA TYR A 669 29.55 12.91 20.04
C TYR A 669 30.57 12.05 19.32
N TRP A 670 31.65 12.67 18.84
CA TRP A 670 32.74 11.97 18.18
C TRP A 670 34.10 12.62 18.46
N LEU A 671 35.16 11.86 18.25
CA LEU A 671 36.54 12.35 18.26
C LEU A 671 37.15 12.24 16.85
N PRO A 672 38.24 12.95 16.55
CA PRO A 672 39.06 12.66 15.38
C PRO A 672 39.54 11.20 15.38
N SER A 673 39.54 10.53 14.22
CA SER A 673 39.89 9.10 14.11
C SER A 673 41.29 8.76 14.61
N TRP A 674 42.26 9.69 14.55
CA TRP A 674 43.62 9.46 15.05
C TRP A 674 43.68 9.21 16.57
N THR A 675 42.69 9.68 17.33
CA THR A 675 42.65 9.48 18.80
C THR A 675 42.56 8.00 19.15
N TRP A 676 41.79 7.24 18.39
CA TRP A 676 41.71 5.78 18.51
C TRP A 676 43.06 5.11 18.22
N ASN A 677 43.76 5.56 17.16
CA ASN A 677 45.07 5.02 16.80
C ASN A 677 46.09 5.23 17.93
N VAL A 678 46.08 6.40 18.59
CA VAL A 678 46.94 6.66 19.74
C VAL A 678 46.64 5.72 20.90
N VAL A 679 45.36 5.49 21.22
CA VAL A 679 44.95 4.52 22.25
C VAL A 679 45.47 3.11 21.93
N MET A 680 45.35 2.68 20.67
CA MET A 680 45.82 1.36 20.24
C MET A 680 47.35 1.23 20.19
N ILE A 681 48.09 2.30 19.88
CA ILE A 681 49.56 2.32 19.94
C ILE A 681 50.04 2.18 21.38
N LEU A 682 49.44 2.92 22.32
CA LEU A 682 49.78 2.82 23.74
C LEU A 682 49.51 1.41 24.27
N TRP A 683 48.37 0.83 23.88
CA TRP A 683 48.01 -0.53 24.26
C TRP A 683 48.94 -1.59 23.65
N SER A 684 49.25 -1.50 22.35
CA SER A 684 50.11 -2.47 21.67
C SER A 684 51.53 -2.45 22.22
N THR A 685 52.04 -1.26 22.57
CA THR A 685 53.35 -1.10 23.21
C THR A 685 53.39 -1.82 24.55
N TRP A 686 52.37 -1.63 25.40
CA TRP A 686 52.25 -2.39 26.65
C TRP A 686 52.14 -3.90 26.41
N LEU A 687 51.34 -4.32 25.43
CA LEU A 687 51.11 -5.73 25.13
C LEU A 687 52.40 -6.44 24.75
N VAL A 688 53.29 -5.80 23.97
CA VAL A 688 54.59 -6.39 23.58
C VAL A 688 55.42 -6.76 24.82
N PHE A 689 55.56 -5.84 25.79
CA PHE A 689 56.29 -6.12 27.02
C PHE A 689 55.61 -7.20 27.88
N ALA A 690 54.28 -7.17 27.95
CA ALA A 690 53.51 -8.17 28.67
C ALA A 690 53.66 -9.57 28.05
N LEU A 691 53.63 -9.66 26.72
CA LEU A 691 53.69 -10.90 25.96
C LEU A 691 55.05 -11.60 26.07
N ILE A 692 56.15 -10.87 26.16
CA ILE A 692 57.49 -11.44 26.43
C ILE A 692 57.49 -12.19 27.78
N ARG A 693 56.91 -11.58 28.82
CA ARG A 693 56.80 -12.20 30.15
C ARG A 693 55.87 -13.42 30.12
N TRP A 694 54.73 -13.32 29.43
CA TRP A 694 53.76 -14.43 29.33
C TRP A 694 54.32 -15.62 28.54
N LEU A 695 55.03 -15.37 27.43
CA LEU A 695 55.67 -16.43 26.64
C LEU A 695 56.75 -17.15 27.45
N LYS A 696 57.56 -16.42 28.22
CA LYS A 696 58.57 -17.04 29.11
C LYS A 696 57.92 -17.95 30.15
N ALA A 697 56.88 -17.47 30.82
CA ALA A 697 56.13 -18.25 31.81
C ALA A 697 55.40 -19.45 31.18
N GLY A 698 54.76 -19.25 30.02
CA GLY A 698 54.07 -20.30 29.28
C GLY A 698 55.01 -21.39 28.77
N PHE A 699 56.20 -21.03 28.27
CA PHE A 699 57.21 -22.00 27.85
C PHE A 699 57.73 -22.83 29.02
N GLN A 700 57.96 -22.20 30.19
CA GLN A 700 58.29 -22.92 31.42
C GLN A 700 57.16 -23.87 31.86
N ALA A 701 55.90 -23.43 31.78
CA ALA A 701 54.73 -24.28 32.06
C ALA A 701 54.63 -25.48 31.10
N LEU A 702 54.97 -25.29 29.83
CA LEU A 702 54.94 -26.35 28.83
C LEU A 702 56.03 -27.40 29.10
N LEU A 703 57.22 -26.98 29.53
CA LEU A 703 58.36 -27.88 29.79
C LEU A 703 58.31 -28.60 31.16
N GLN A 704 57.51 -28.11 32.10
CA GLN A 704 57.38 -28.71 33.44
C GLN A 704 56.77 -30.13 33.33
N GLY A 705 57.54 -31.16 33.72
CA GLY A 705 57.15 -32.58 33.60
C GLY A 705 57.62 -33.30 32.33
N GLY A 706 58.40 -32.63 31.47
CA GLY A 706 58.90 -33.18 30.20
C GLY A 706 58.01 -32.82 28.99
N VAL A 707 58.54 -32.88 27.76
CA VAL A 707 57.81 -32.43 26.56
C VAL A 707 56.62 -33.35 26.24
N TRP A 708 56.81 -34.66 26.40
CA TRP A 708 55.79 -35.70 26.19
C TRP A 708 55.92 -36.76 27.29
N ALA A 709 54.80 -37.22 27.83
CA ALA A 709 54.79 -38.34 28.77
C ALA A 709 54.95 -39.66 27.98
N ARG A 710 55.92 -40.49 28.39
CA ARG A 710 56.15 -41.83 27.84
C ARG A 710 55.54 -42.86 28.79
N THR A 711 54.80 -43.81 28.26
CA THR A 711 54.39 -45.02 29.00
C THR A 711 55.64 -45.81 29.35
N GLN A 712 55.93 -46.01 30.64
CA GLN A 712 56.91 -47.01 31.05
C GLN A 712 56.32 -48.39 30.74
N THR A 713 56.89 -49.08 29.77
CA THR A 713 56.73 -50.53 29.63
C THR A 713 57.51 -51.17 30.78
N GLU A 714 56.81 -51.74 31.76
CA GLU A 714 57.42 -52.68 32.70
C GLU A 714 57.94 -53.88 31.90
N ASP A 715 59.26 -53.98 31.75
CA ASP A 715 59.90 -55.25 31.46
C ASP A 715 59.66 -56.15 32.69
N LYS A 716 58.73 -57.09 32.55
CA LYS A 716 58.65 -58.24 33.45
C LYS A 716 59.88 -59.11 33.20
N GLN A 717 60.73 -59.23 34.22
CA GLN A 717 61.84 -60.18 34.29
C GLN A 717 61.41 -61.62 34.01
#